data_AF-A0A6P0N1T0-F1
#
_entry.id   AF-A0A6P0N1T0-F1
#
_cell.length_a   1.000
_cell.length_b   1.000
_cell.length_c   1.000
_cell.angle_alpha   90.00
_cell.angle_beta   90.00
_cell.angle_gamma   90.00
#
_symmetry.space_group_name_H-M   'P 1'
#
loop_
_entity.id
_entity.type
_entity.pdbx_description
1 polymer ?
#
loop_
_entity_poly.entity_id
_entity_poly.type
_entity_poly.pdbx_seq_one_letter_code
_entity_poly.pdbx_strand_id
1 'polypeptide(L)'
;MQKSSRGGWLTTIGAIAALITTSGIIAGSIWVAVMLIIDPDSIVWINHILPSWARIPQIVPSSAKTFAQIQGEIRENGLTASTPVALNSELLLPILASPPSCQSNCDQIVELRVYQPLEQSNSEQQYYQLVSQLPITAPVEYFVLSTQVNTGSDDASVSRSLPLTKLDRFDEQALEEGFWFNLSGHVVSENTPESYGQIIHYNPDQTHLSMMLEWKSPNEGPPYWQEVTGGASPELVVNHTVGLEPQFKVYQIQPRSFVPNPIYLEEISLAQTAIDTKFYRNGLSLARHGLWSDAWQWFNQQKPKHWSAEAQAQMDLVKLHAQVTESQANQIWASASAAIFAYLLDGRWGEAKTVFQTAVDGAQLGDIITMLKSDSGGLWQRVEAALEVNPDDSNVQAWGGLILAAQEDPQKAIAWVKELPQTNPQVYQLLNHMENALNPVPAIVRHFSQLVGNSEIIQTVNATDWLQPEDGDGGIGEQHCQRQQESTELVSVAEEESIAVSPLSPCPSVSVTLQKNPEEVWYQVQVKAFHDGQGWRWMPFSDLRLPTLTKGKRLWQYLGLDVDPQIRISLWSENGIQQSTTATVKGVSYQEGVIKLLAAGGKFPSEALAVDGSNQHLLAHTDTGLRWLDPSAITLSALYHLNPESVSAMLPVLWQELINSGQFSSGPIPSLPMMLQEIGHWSVRPIELTGNNQPEAVITLYQEISVTSESSEVGLSDSNNDGIDTDRATTIYKPRTMIFSDAGALLYSEFSQDANTSMTAIADLGDGGPAAIVIDEPNNYSFKRWSPKHQRFE
;
A
#
# COMPACT_ATOMS: atom_id res chain seq x y z
N MET A 1 61.41 -83.77 97.88
CA MET A 1 60.44 -83.15 96.95
C MET A 1 60.71 -81.65 97.02
N GLN A 2 61.02 -80.88 95.98
CA GLN A 2 60.52 -80.89 94.61
C GLN A 2 61.56 -80.20 93.70
N LYS A 3 61.67 -80.70 92.47
CA LYS A 3 62.71 -80.40 91.46
C LYS A 3 62.10 -79.56 90.34
N SER A 4 62.95 -78.79 89.63
CA SER A 4 62.76 -78.29 88.25
C SER A 4 61.79 -77.10 88.10
N SER A 5 61.91 -76.17 87.15
CA SER A 5 62.69 -76.12 85.92
C SER A 5 62.87 -74.65 85.49
N ARG A 6 64.06 -74.27 85.00
CA ARG A 6 64.36 -72.92 84.48
C ARG A 6 64.55 -72.93 82.94
N GLY A 7 63.83 -73.81 82.24
CA GLY A 7 63.96 -74.07 80.80
C GLY A 7 62.80 -73.61 79.92
N GLY A 8 61.79 -72.92 80.47
CA GLY A 8 60.53 -72.62 79.75
C GLY A 8 60.39 -71.22 79.13
N TRP A 9 61.32 -70.29 79.37
CA TRP A 9 61.11 -68.88 79.01
C TRP A 9 61.66 -68.50 77.62
N LEU A 10 62.74 -69.15 77.15
CA LEU A 10 63.30 -68.89 75.82
C LEU A 10 62.50 -69.57 74.70
N THR A 11 61.82 -70.67 74.98
CA THR A 11 60.95 -71.36 74.01
C THR A 11 59.62 -70.65 73.79
N THR A 12 59.11 -69.94 74.79
CA THR A 12 57.87 -69.15 74.67
C THR A 12 58.06 -67.83 73.92
N ILE A 13 59.20 -67.14 74.08
CA ILE A 13 59.52 -65.94 73.29
C ILE A 13 59.81 -66.31 71.82
N GLY A 14 60.50 -67.43 71.56
CA GLY A 14 60.71 -67.93 70.20
C GLY A 14 59.41 -68.33 69.48
N ALA A 15 58.47 -68.95 70.19
CA ALA A 15 57.17 -69.32 69.63
C ALA A 15 56.26 -68.09 69.38
N ILE A 16 56.29 -67.08 70.26
CA ILE A 16 55.53 -65.83 70.06
C ILE A 16 56.13 -65.00 68.92
N ALA A 17 57.46 -64.93 68.80
CA ALA A 17 58.12 -64.27 67.67
C ALA A 17 57.84 -64.99 66.34
N ALA A 18 57.78 -66.33 66.34
CA ALA A 18 57.41 -67.13 65.17
C ALA A 18 55.92 -66.99 64.80
N LEU A 19 55.01 -66.87 65.78
CA LEU A 19 53.58 -66.63 65.55
C LEU A 19 53.28 -65.20 65.09
N ILE A 20 54.01 -64.19 65.60
CA ILE A 20 53.88 -62.79 65.15
C ILE A 20 54.47 -62.60 63.75
N THR A 21 55.59 -63.25 63.42
CA THR A 21 56.16 -63.21 62.07
C THR A 21 55.29 -63.96 61.05
N THR A 22 54.70 -65.11 61.40
CA THR A 22 53.76 -65.81 60.49
C THR A 22 52.41 -65.11 60.37
N SER A 23 51.87 -64.50 61.43
CA SER A 23 50.62 -63.73 61.35
C SER A 23 50.77 -62.43 60.56
N GLY A 24 51.92 -61.74 60.67
CA GLY A 24 52.23 -60.56 59.87
C GLY A 24 52.39 -60.85 58.38
N ILE A 25 52.97 -62.00 58.03
CA ILE A 25 53.11 -62.44 56.62
C ILE A 25 51.75 -62.84 56.02
N ILE A 26 50.85 -63.43 56.79
CA ILE A 26 49.50 -63.81 56.31
C ILE A 26 48.59 -62.58 56.18
N ALA A 27 48.58 -61.69 57.16
CA ALA A 27 47.79 -60.44 57.08
C ALA A 27 48.32 -59.52 55.97
N GLY A 28 49.65 -59.42 55.81
CA GLY A 28 50.27 -58.66 54.73
C GLY A 28 49.99 -59.26 53.34
N SER A 29 50.03 -60.59 53.19
CA SER A 29 49.75 -61.22 51.89
C SER A 29 48.27 -61.16 51.52
N ILE A 30 47.34 -61.24 52.49
CA ILE A 30 45.91 -61.01 52.25
C ILE A 30 45.63 -59.55 51.87
N TRP A 31 46.26 -58.58 52.54
CA TRP A 31 46.09 -57.15 52.21
C TRP A 31 46.62 -56.82 50.80
N VAL A 32 47.78 -57.37 50.44
CA VAL A 32 48.35 -57.24 49.08
C VAL A 32 47.47 -57.95 48.04
N ALA A 33 46.90 -59.12 48.35
CA ALA A 33 45.98 -59.81 47.45
C ALA A 33 44.65 -59.05 47.26
N VAL A 34 44.12 -58.43 48.31
CA VAL A 34 42.94 -57.57 48.24
C VAL A 34 43.22 -56.31 47.42
N MET A 35 44.39 -55.67 47.58
CA MET A 35 44.81 -54.56 46.71
C MET A 35 44.99 -55.00 45.25
N LEU A 36 45.57 -56.18 44.98
CA LEU A 36 45.70 -56.71 43.61
C LEU A 36 44.37 -57.01 42.92
N ILE A 37 43.30 -57.26 43.68
CA ILE A 37 41.95 -57.51 43.14
C ILE A 37 41.20 -56.20 42.89
N ILE A 38 41.44 -55.17 43.71
CA ILE A 38 40.71 -53.90 43.65
C ILE A 38 41.38 -52.90 42.69
N ASP A 39 42.72 -52.85 42.66
CA ASP A 39 43.51 -51.99 41.77
C ASP A 39 44.90 -52.62 41.52
N PRO A 40 45.05 -53.50 40.51
CA PRO A 40 46.31 -54.19 40.23
C PRO A 40 47.47 -53.25 39.84
N ASP A 41 47.20 -52.00 39.45
CA ASP A 41 48.20 -51.04 38.97
C ASP A 41 48.82 -50.20 40.10
N SER A 42 48.28 -50.27 41.32
CA SER A 42 48.75 -49.52 42.49
C SER A 42 50.05 -50.05 43.14
N ILE A 43 50.57 -51.20 42.69
CA ILE A 43 51.65 -51.96 43.38
C ILE A 43 53.03 -51.80 42.70
N VAL A 44 53.16 -50.89 41.73
CA VAL A 44 54.42 -50.65 40.96
C VAL A 44 55.64 -50.33 41.84
N TRP A 45 55.46 -49.85 43.09
CA TRP A 45 56.55 -49.60 44.03
C TRP A 45 57.40 -50.85 44.35
N ILE A 46 56.84 -52.06 44.23
CA ILE A 46 57.55 -53.32 44.49
C ILE A 46 58.64 -53.58 43.43
N ASN A 47 58.54 -52.99 42.23
CA ASN A 47 59.59 -53.10 41.19
C ASN A 47 60.94 -52.46 41.58
N HIS A 48 60.96 -51.58 42.59
CA HIS A 48 62.22 -51.06 43.15
C HIS A 48 62.99 -52.09 43.99
N ILE A 49 62.30 -53.12 44.49
CA ILE A 49 62.84 -54.11 45.43
C ILE A 49 63.03 -55.49 44.76
N LEU A 50 62.44 -55.68 43.57
CA LEU A 50 62.53 -56.92 42.81
C LEU A 50 63.74 -56.94 41.85
N PRO A 51 64.49 -58.05 41.78
CA PRO A 51 65.56 -58.23 40.80
C PRO A 51 64.99 -58.24 39.37
N SER A 52 65.83 -57.92 38.38
CA SER A 52 65.40 -57.65 36.98
C SER A 52 64.56 -58.76 36.33
N TRP A 53 64.76 -60.02 36.72
CA TRP A 53 64.03 -61.18 36.22
C TRP A 53 62.63 -61.36 36.85
N ALA A 54 62.31 -60.64 37.93
CA ALA A 54 61.07 -60.76 38.70
C ALA A 54 60.22 -59.48 38.68
N ARG A 55 60.65 -58.43 37.97
CA ARG A 55 59.88 -57.18 37.87
C ARG A 55 58.53 -57.44 37.20
N ILE A 56 57.48 -56.96 37.83
CA ILE A 56 56.13 -57.00 37.31
C ILE A 56 56.12 -56.09 36.07
N PRO A 57 55.79 -56.61 34.87
CA PRO A 57 55.71 -55.78 33.68
C PRO A 57 54.65 -54.69 33.92
N GLN A 58 54.98 -53.44 33.60
CA GLN A 58 53.97 -52.38 33.54
C GLN A 58 52.98 -52.78 32.44
N ILE A 59 51.81 -53.27 32.85
CA ILE A 59 50.73 -53.57 31.92
C ILE A 59 50.13 -52.21 31.59
N VAL A 60 50.70 -51.56 30.57
CA VAL A 60 49.98 -50.50 29.88
C VAL A 60 48.64 -51.11 29.47
N PRO A 61 47.50 -50.57 29.93
CA PRO A 61 46.20 -51.15 29.59
C PRO A 61 46.12 -51.30 28.07
N SER A 62 45.55 -52.39 27.56
CA SER A 62 45.47 -52.64 26.11
C SER A 62 44.72 -51.54 25.34
N SER A 63 43.97 -50.68 26.05
CA SER A 63 43.31 -49.47 25.55
C SER A 63 44.22 -48.24 25.47
N ALA A 64 45.39 -48.24 26.09
CA ALA A 64 46.29 -47.11 26.16
C ALA A 64 47.22 -47.06 24.94
N LYS A 65 47.25 -45.91 24.27
CA LYS A 65 47.95 -45.72 22.99
C LYS A 65 48.79 -44.44 23.04
N THR A 66 49.95 -44.47 22.42
CA THR A 66 50.71 -43.24 22.14
C THR A 66 49.99 -42.42 21.07
N PHE A 67 50.25 -41.11 21.01
CA PHE A 67 49.65 -40.25 19.98
C PHE A 67 49.98 -40.73 18.55
N ALA A 68 51.19 -41.25 18.32
CA ALA A 68 51.58 -41.83 17.03
C ALA A 68 50.77 -43.09 16.67
N GLN A 69 50.47 -43.94 17.65
CA GLN A 69 49.61 -45.12 17.45
C GLN A 69 48.17 -44.71 17.17
N ILE A 70 47.64 -43.70 17.88
CA ILE A 70 46.30 -43.14 17.63
C ILE A 70 46.20 -42.62 16.19
N GLN A 71 47.17 -41.81 15.75
CA GLN A 71 47.21 -41.33 14.37
C GLN A 71 47.34 -42.46 13.35
N GLY A 72 48.09 -43.52 13.66
CA GLY A 72 48.23 -44.71 12.82
C GLY A 72 46.88 -45.41 12.59
N GLU A 73 46.15 -45.70 13.67
CA GLU A 73 44.83 -46.35 13.61
C GLU A 73 43.79 -45.50 12.87
N ILE A 74 43.82 -44.18 13.02
CA ILE A 74 42.94 -43.26 12.28
C ILE A 74 43.22 -43.39 10.77
N ARG A 75 44.50 -43.41 10.37
CA ARG A 75 44.91 -43.56 8.96
C ARG A 75 44.58 -44.93 8.37
N GLU A 76 44.68 -46.00 9.15
CA GLU A 76 44.30 -47.35 8.71
C GLU A 76 42.83 -47.44 8.29
N ASN A 77 41.97 -46.60 8.88
CA ASN A 77 40.55 -46.49 8.53
C ASN A 77 40.26 -45.48 7.41
N GLY A 78 41.29 -44.94 6.73
CA GLY A 78 41.14 -43.95 5.67
C GLY A 78 40.75 -42.55 6.16
N LEU A 79 40.91 -42.27 7.46
CA LEU A 79 40.64 -40.98 8.09
C LEU A 79 41.96 -40.27 8.42
N THR A 80 41.90 -38.98 8.74
CA THR A 80 43.06 -38.20 9.22
C THR A 80 42.72 -37.48 10.52
N ALA A 81 43.74 -37.20 11.34
CA ALA A 81 43.57 -36.47 12.59
C ALA A 81 44.00 -35.01 12.39
N SER A 82 43.17 -34.07 12.84
CA SER A 82 43.48 -32.64 12.84
C SER A 82 44.43 -32.27 14.00
N THR A 83 44.73 -30.98 14.13
CA THR A 83 45.45 -30.44 15.29
C THR A 83 44.58 -30.62 16.54
N PRO A 84 45.11 -31.18 17.63
CA PRO A 84 44.33 -31.40 18.83
C PRO A 84 44.16 -30.11 19.65
N VAL A 85 43.04 -30.01 20.36
CA VAL A 85 42.66 -28.89 21.22
C VAL A 85 42.77 -29.32 22.68
N ALA A 86 43.44 -28.52 23.52
CA ALA A 86 43.62 -28.84 24.94
C ALA A 86 42.36 -28.54 25.77
N LEU A 87 41.97 -29.47 26.63
CA LEU A 87 40.82 -29.43 27.56
C LEU A 87 41.31 -29.51 29.01
N ASN A 88 42.23 -28.63 29.41
CA ASN A 88 43.06 -28.75 30.62
C ASN A 88 44.05 -29.92 30.55
N SER A 89 43.78 -31.04 31.24
CA SER A 89 44.61 -32.24 31.20
C SER A 89 44.34 -33.12 29.99
N GLU A 90 43.17 -33.00 29.35
CA GLU A 90 42.75 -33.88 28.26
C GLU A 90 42.95 -33.23 26.89
N LEU A 91 42.86 -34.03 25.83
CA LEU A 91 43.01 -33.60 24.45
C LEU A 91 41.77 -33.97 23.62
N LEU A 92 41.14 -32.96 23.03
CA LEU A 92 40.13 -33.11 21.99
C LEU A 92 40.82 -33.25 20.62
N LEU A 93 40.55 -34.33 19.90
CA LEU A 93 41.11 -34.62 18.59
C LEU A 93 39.99 -34.67 17.54
N PRO A 94 39.92 -33.71 16.61
CA PRO A 94 39.02 -33.78 15.47
C PRO A 94 39.49 -34.81 14.45
N ILE A 95 38.58 -35.65 13.99
CA ILE A 95 38.81 -36.68 12.98
C ILE A 95 38.19 -36.21 11.67
N LEU A 96 39.01 -36.25 10.62
CA LEU A 96 38.69 -35.74 9.30
C LEU A 96 38.50 -36.89 8.31
N ALA A 97 37.59 -36.71 7.37
CA ALA A 97 37.44 -37.55 6.18
C ALA A 97 37.57 -36.68 4.93
N SER A 98 38.30 -37.18 3.92
CA SER A 98 38.41 -36.52 2.63
C SER A 98 37.46 -37.20 1.62
N PRO A 99 36.53 -36.48 0.97
CA PRO A 99 35.71 -37.04 -0.09
C PRO A 99 36.57 -37.59 -1.25
N PRO A 100 36.14 -38.63 -1.98
CA PRO A 100 36.92 -39.23 -3.07
C PRO A 100 37.33 -38.26 -4.19
N SER A 101 36.57 -37.19 -4.40
CA SER A 101 36.78 -36.16 -5.42
C SER A 101 37.59 -34.94 -4.92
N CYS A 102 38.18 -35.03 -3.73
CA CYS A 102 38.91 -33.93 -3.13
C CYS A 102 40.19 -33.56 -3.88
N GLN A 103 40.33 -32.27 -4.24
CA GLN A 103 41.56 -31.72 -4.82
C GLN A 103 42.42 -30.96 -3.80
N SER A 104 41.81 -30.13 -2.93
CA SER A 104 42.50 -29.42 -1.84
C SER A 104 41.50 -28.90 -0.80
N ASN A 105 41.86 -28.90 0.50
CA ASN A 105 41.11 -28.27 1.60
C ASN A 105 39.61 -28.66 1.67
N CYS A 106 39.32 -29.93 1.45
CA CYS A 106 37.97 -30.49 1.43
C CYS A 106 37.63 -31.31 2.69
N ASP A 107 38.57 -31.37 3.64
CA ASP A 107 38.49 -32.26 4.78
C ASP A 107 37.31 -31.86 5.64
N GLN A 108 36.41 -32.81 5.87
CA GLN A 108 35.24 -32.63 6.73
C GLN A 108 35.47 -33.33 8.06
N ILE A 109 35.10 -32.67 9.14
CA ILE A 109 35.13 -33.23 10.49
C ILE A 109 33.96 -34.21 10.61
N VAL A 110 34.27 -35.49 10.76
CA VAL A 110 33.28 -36.58 10.86
C VAL A 110 33.14 -37.11 12.27
N GLU A 111 34.08 -36.80 13.16
CA GLU A 111 34.07 -37.27 14.53
C GLU A 111 34.94 -36.40 15.44
N LEU A 112 34.57 -36.30 16.70
CA LEU A 112 35.38 -35.70 17.77
C LEU A 112 35.72 -36.78 18.81
N ARG A 113 36.98 -36.85 19.22
CA ARG A 113 37.46 -37.79 20.25
C ARG A 113 38.13 -37.06 21.39
N VAL A 114 37.87 -37.46 22.64
CA VAL A 114 38.59 -36.96 23.81
C VAL A 114 39.52 -38.04 24.35
N TYR A 115 40.77 -37.66 24.55
CA TYR A 115 41.84 -38.50 25.05
C TYR A 115 42.36 -37.98 26.38
N GLN A 116 42.39 -38.84 27.39
CA GLN A 116 42.96 -38.53 28.70
C GLN A 116 44.39 -39.06 28.79
N PRO A 117 45.37 -38.25 29.21
CA PRO A 117 46.73 -38.74 29.47
C PRO A 117 46.75 -39.65 30.70
N LEU A 118 47.57 -40.71 30.64
CA LEU A 118 47.83 -41.57 31.79
C LEU A 118 48.98 -41.02 32.63
N GLU A 119 48.78 -40.95 33.96
CA GLU A 119 49.77 -40.40 34.90
C GLU A 119 51.07 -41.23 34.97
N GLN A 120 51.01 -42.52 34.62
CA GLN A 120 52.14 -43.46 34.72
C GLN A 120 53.06 -43.46 33.48
N SER A 121 52.98 -42.43 32.64
CA SER A 121 53.85 -42.29 31.47
C SER A 121 55.29 -41.96 31.84
N ASN A 122 56.23 -42.78 31.38
CA ASN A 122 57.67 -42.51 31.52
C ASN A 122 58.03 -41.24 30.71
N SER A 123 59.07 -40.51 31.12
CA SER A 123 59.48 -39.21 30.55
C SER A 123 59.78 -39.18 29.04
N GLU A 124 59.83 -40.34 28.38
CA GLU A 124 60.10 -40.48 26.94
C GLU A 124 58.84 -40.68 26.08
N GLN A 125 57.71 -41.16 26.65
CA GLN A 125 56.48 -41.48 25.88
C GLN A 125 55.19 -41.28 26.70
N GLN A 126 54.36 -40.32 26.26
CA GLN A 126 53.03 -40.07 26.80
C GLN A 126 52.00 -41.04 26.20
N TYR A 127 51.26 -41.75 27.06
CA TYR A 127 50.15 -42.63 26.71
C TYR A 127 48.82 -41.94 26.99
N TYR A 128 47.85 -42.24 26.14
CA TYR A 128 46.50 -41.70 26.19
C TYR A 128 45.46 -42.81 26.15
N GLN A 129 44.33 -42.59 26.79
CA GLN A 129 43.15 -43.42 26.72
C GLN A 129 41.99 -42.63 26.11
N LEU A 130 41.24 -43.25 25.18
CA LEU A 130 40.01 -42.67 24.65
C LEU A 130 38.93 -42.70 25.74
N VAL A 131 38.41 -41.54 26.12
CA VAL A 131 37.39 -41.39 27.18
C VAL A 131 36.04 -40.92 26.63
N SER A 132 36.03 -40.23 25.50
CA SER A 132 34.79 -39.77 24.85
C SER A 132 34.91 -39.80 23.32
N GLN A 133 33.81 -40.07 22.64
CA GLN A 133 33.72 -40.05 21.18
C GLN A 133 32.34 -39.56 20.77
N LEU A 134 32.30 -38.62 19.82
CA LEU A 134 31.07 -38.06 19.26
C LEU A 134 31.14 -38.13 17.72
N PRO A 135 30.38 -39.00 17.06
CA PRO A 135 30.24 -38.95 15.61
C PRO A 135 29.49 -37.67 15.20
N ILE A 136 29.97 -37.02 14.15
CA ILE A 136 29.39 -35.79 13.61
C ILE A 136 28.50 -36.13 12.42
N THR A 137 27.22 -35.76 12.53
CA THR A 137 26.28 -35.85 11.41
C THR A 137 26.21 -34.49 10.74
N ALA A 138 26.60 -34.43 9.47
CA ALA A 138 26.57 -33.22 8.67
C ALA A 138 25.12 -32.72 8.44
N PRO A 139 24.84 -31.41 8.62
CA PRO A 139 23.52 -30.84 8.34
C PRO A 139 23.10 -31.07 6.88
N VAL A 140 21.80 -31.28 6.65
CA VAL A 140 21.26 -31.39 5.29
C VAL A 140 21.12 -30.02 4.64
N GLU A 141 21.35 -29.93 3.34
CA GLU A 141 21.30 -28.67 2.60
C GLU A 141 19.97 -27.92 2.76
N TYR A 142 18.86 -28.64 2.77
CA TYR A 142 17.54 -28.04 2.96
C TYR A 142 17.40 -27.31 4.31
N PHE A 143 18.02 -27.81 5.38
CA PHE A 143 18.02 -27.12 6.66
C PHE A 143 18.72 -25.77 6.55
N VAL A 144 19.84 -25.71 5.83
CA VAL A 144 20.62 -24.48 5.64
C VAL A 144 19.86 -23.51 4.74
N LEU A 145 19.51 -23.92 3.52
CA LEU A 145 18.91 -23.05 2.50
C LEU A 145 17.42 -22.73 2.68
N SER A 146 16.70 -23.39 3.59
CA SER A 146 15.30 -23.06 3.84
C SER A 146 15.18 -21.63 4.37
N THR A 147 14.51 -20.75 3.61
CA THR A 147 14.13 -19.45 4.14
C THR A 147 13.09 -19.64 5.25
N GLN A 148 13.14 -18.82 6.29
CA GLN A 148 12.24 -18.90 7.46
C GLN A 148 10.73 -18.71 7.10
N VAL A 149 10.41 -18.46 5.82
CA VAL A 149 9.06 -18.30 5.29
C VAL A 149 8.49 -19.69 5.00
N ASN A 150 7.45 -20.06 5.76
CA ASN A 150 6.66 -21.28 5.56
C ASN A 150 6.06 -21.35 4.15
N THR A 151 6.80 -21.91 3.20
CA THR A 151 6.22 -22.51 2.01
C THR A 151 6.67 -23.96 1.96
N GLY A 152 5.81 -24.84 2.46
CA GLY A 152 5.95 -26.28 2.29
C GLY A 152 5.85 -26.62 0.81
N SER A 153 6.98 -26.80 0.15
CA SER A 153 7.06 -27.51 -1.12
C SER A 153 7.73 -28.86 -0.85
N ASP A 154 6.96 -29.93 -1.07
CA ASP A 154 7.30 -31.34 -0.86
C ASP A 154 8.39 -31.91 -1.80
N ASP A 155 9.40 -31.12 -2.18
CA ASP A 155 10.54 -31.61 -2.97
C ASP A 155 11.72 -32.03 -2.07
N ALA A 156 11.43 -32.89 -1.09
CA ALA A 156 12.43 -33.50 -0.21
C ALA A 156 13.05 -34.78 -0.83
N SER A 157 13.39 -34.79 -2.12
CA SER A 157 13.80 -36.03 -2.80
C SER A 157 15.30 -36.20 -3.09
N VAL A 158 16.15 -35.16 -2.98
CA VAL A 158 17.63 -35.32 -3.02
C VAL A 158 18.35 -34.18 -2.27
N SER A 159 18.28 -34.14 -0.94
CA SER A 159 19.03 -33.14 -0.15
C SER A 159 20.45 -33.62 0.15
N ARG A 160 21.48 -32.93 -0.35
CA ARG A 160 22.90 -33.23 -0.08
C ARG A 160 23.27 -32.87 1.36
N SER A 161 24.15 -33.64 2.01
CA SER A 161 24.75 -33.24 3.28
C SER A 161 25.82 -32.17 3.06
N LEU A 162 25.90 -31.22 3.99
CA LEU A 162 26.84 -30.09 3.94
C LEU A 162 27.97 -30.28 4.96
N PRO A 163 29.25 -30.27 4.51
CA PRO A 163 30.38 -30.63 5.35
C PRO A 163 30.70 -29.57 6.40
N LEU A 164 30.96 -30.00 7.64
CA LEU A 164 31.53 -29.15 8.67
C LEU A 164 33.06 -29.27 8.65
N THR A 165 33.76 -28.14 8.54
CA THR A 165 35.20 -28.13 8.23
C THR A 165 36.05 -27.40 9.27
N LYS A 166 35.43 -26.61 10.14
CA LYS A 166 36.13 -25.79 11.13
C LYS A 166 35.61 -26.07 12.54
N LEU A 167 36.54 -26.20 13.50
CA LEU A 167 36.25 -26.30 14.93
C LEU A 167 36.89 -25.11 15.65
N ASP A 168 36.06 -24.27 16.25
CA ASP A 168 36.49 -23.15 17.09
C ASP A 168 36.10 -23.42 18.54
N ARG A 169 36.96 -23.04 19.50
CA ARG A 169 36.65 -23.09 20.93
C ARG A 169 36.10 -21.72 21.36
N PHE A 170 35.09 -21.72 22.23
CA PHE A 170 34.67 -20.52 22.93
C PHE A 170 35.62 -20.29 24.11
N ASP A 171 36.50 -19.29 23.99
CA ASP A 171 37.54 -18.98 24.99
C ASP A 171 37.16 -17.86 25.98
N GLU A 172 35.90 -17.41 25.96
CA GLU A 172 35.41 -16.35 26.83
C GLU A 172 35.38 -16.81 28.30
N GLN A 173 35.84 -15.93 29.20
CA GLN A 173 36.22 -16.22 30.60
C GLN A 173 35.05 -16.53 31.56
N ALA A 174 33.84 -16.85 31.10
CA ALA A 174 32.66 -16.89 31.97
C ALA A 174 31.57 -17.91 31.58
N LEU A 175 31.94 -19.14 31.21
CA LEU A 175 31.02 -20.28 31.29
C LEU A 175 31.56 -21.21 32.39
N GLU A 176 30.94 -21.20 33.56
CA GLU A 176 31.41 -21.98 34.73
C GLU A 176 31.33 -23.50 34.50
N GLU A 177 30.57 -23.95 33.49
CA GLU A 177 30.28 -25.36 33.22
C GLU A 177 30.91 -25.83 31.90
N GLY A 178 32.02 -26.57 32.01
CA GLY A 178 32.62 -27.34 30.91
C GLY A 178 33.29 -26.54 29.79
N PHE A 179 33.42 -27.18 28.61
CA PHE A 179 34.04 -26.56 27.43
C PHE A 179 33.09 -26.56 26.24
N TRP A 180 33.02 -25.44 25.53
CA TRP A 180 32.10 -25.23 24.42
C TRP A 180 32.85 -25.02 23.10
N PHE A 181 32.32 -25.59 22.02
CA PHE A 181 32.90 -25.51 20.70
C PHE A 181 31.85 -25.18 19.64
N ASN A 182 32.26 -24.42 18.64
CA ASN A 182 31.52 -24.20 17.42
C ASN A 182 32.14 -25.02 16.29
N LEU A 183 31.37 -26.00 15.80
CA LEU A 183 31.72 -26.76 14.62
C LEU A 183 30.97 -26.16 13.42
N SER A 184 31.67 -25.62 12.44
CA SER A 184 31.06 -24.79 11.39
C SER A 184 31.48 -25.16 9.96
N GLY A 185 30.62 -24.78 9.03
CA GLY A 185 30.85 -24.80 7.59
C GLY A 185 30.21 -23.56 6.94
N HIS A 186 30.51 -23.36 5.67
CA HIS A 186 29.97 -22.26 4.88
C HIS A 186 29.45 -22.80 3.55
N VAL A 187 28.35 -22.25 3.07
CA VAL A 187 27.86 -22.49 1.71
C VAL A 187 27.77 -21.17 0.98
N VAL A 188 28.35 -21.12 -0.22
CA VAL A 188 28.20 -19.98 -1.13
C VAL A 188 27.10 -20.35 -2.11
N SER A 189 25.91 -19.78 -1.91
CA SER A 189 24.83 -19.81 -2.90
C SER A 189 24.94 -18.58 -3.82
N GLU A 190 24.30 -18.57 -4.98
CA GLU A 190 24.47 -17.55 -6.02
C GLU A 190 24.20 -16.10 -5.54
N ASN A 191 23.47 -15.89 -4.43
CA ASN A 191 23.11 -14.54 -3.97
C ASN A 191 23.44 -14.21 -2.50
N THR A 192 23.70 -15.18 -1.60
CA THR A 192 24.10 -14.92 -0.21
C THR A 192 24.97 -16.04 0.36
N PRO A 193 26.13 -15.73 0.98
CA PRO A 193 26.89 -16.70 1.77
C PRO A 193 26.13 -17.02 3.06
N GLU A 194 25.97 -18.32 3.36
CA GLU A 194 25.35 -18.79 4.61
C GLU A 194 26.36 -19.58 5.43
N SER A 195 26.45 -19.24 6.71
CA SER A 195 27.19 -20.00 7.72
C SER A 195 26.24 -20.97 8.42
N TYR A 196 26.72 -22.17 8.72
CA TYR A 196 25.95 -23.15 9.49
C TYR A 196 26.88 -23.97 10.37
N GLY A 197 26.31 -24.63 11.38
CA GLY A 197 27.11 -25.41 12.29
C GLY A 197 26.35 -26.10 13.40
N GLN A 198 27.15 -26.64 14.32
CA GLN A 198 26.73 -27.35 15.51
C GLN A 198 27.50 -26.80 16.72
N ILE A 199 26.78 -26.59 17.82
CA ILE A 199 27.36 -26.27 19.12
C ILE A 199 27.62 -27.57 19.86
N ILE A 200 28.85 -27.78 20.30
CA ILE A 200 29.29 -28.97 21.02
C ILE A 200 29.67 -28.57 22.45
N HIS A 201 29.23 -29.34 23.43
CA HIS A 201 29.64 -29.20 24.82
C HIS A 201 30.42 -30.43 25.29
N TYR A 202 31.49 -30.20 26.03
CA TYR A 202 32.24 -31.22 26.75
C TYR A 202 32.07 -31.02 28.25
N ASN A 203 31.45 -32.02 28.91
CA ASN A 203 31.36 -32.09 30.37
C ASN A 203 32.59 -32.82 30.93
N PRO A 204 33.53 -32.12 31.60
CA PRO A 204 34.73 -32.74 32.16
C PRO A 204 34.44 -33.67 33.33
N ASP A 205 33.38 -33.41 34.12
CA ASP A 205 33.06 -34.23 35.30
C ASP A 205 32.57 -35.64 34.94
N GLN A 206 31.98 -35.78 33.74
CA GLN A 206 31.47 -37.05 33.23
C GLN A 206 32.20 -37.53 31.97
N THR A 207 33.25 -36.83 31.53
CA THR A 207 34.02 -37.12 30.32
C THR A 207 33.15 -37.34 29.08
N HIS A 208 32.13 -36.51 28.89
CA HIS A 208 31.12 -36.71 27.86
C HIS A 208 31.01 -35.53 26.88
N LEU A 209 31.13 -35.84 25.58
CA LEU A 209 30.83 -34.91 24.48
C LEU A 209 29.35 -35.00 24.07
N SER A 210 28.72 -33.86 23.82
CA SER A 210 27.35 -33.81 23.28
C SER A 210 27.18 -32.69 22.25
N MET A 211 26.37 -32.95 21.22
CA MET A 211 25.83 -31.90 20.34
C MET A 211 24.64 -31.24 21.04
N MET A 212 24.66 -29.91 21.13
CA MET A 212 23.73 -29.10 21.90
C MET A 212 22.71 -28.36 21.04
N LEU A 213 23.14 -27.84 19.89
CA LEU A 213 22.31 -27.04 18.99
C LEU A 213 22.85 -27.11 17.56
N GLU A 214 21.97 -27.25 16.58
CA GLU A 214 22.27 -26.96 15.17
C GLU A 214 21.86 -25.51 14.86
N TRP A 215 22.69 -24.78 14.12
CA TRP A 215 22.46 -23.37 13.84
C TRP A 215 22.79 -23.01 12.39
N LYS A 216 22.23 -21.89 11.93
CA LYS A 216 22.57 -21.24 10.67
C LYS A 216 22.54 -19.72 10.81
N SER A 217 23.22 -19.01 9.92
CA SER A 217 23.26 -17.55 9.90
C SER A 217 23.53 -17.02 8.49
N PRO A 218 22.76 -16.02 8.02
CA PRO A 218 22.98 -15.36 6.73
C PRO A 218 24.11 -14.31 6.77
N ASN A 219 24.69 -13.97 7.93
CA ASN A 219 25.61 -12.83 8.10
C ASN A 219 27.08 -13.23 8.26
N GLU A 220 27.47 -14.42 7.83
CA GLU A 220 28.80 -15.05 7.98
C GLU A 220 29.30 -15.27 9.43
N GLY A 221 28.79 -14.51 10.42
CA GLY A 221 29.24 -14.54 11.81
C GLY A 221 28.86 -15.82 12.57
N PRO A 222 29.77 -16.40 13.38
CA PRO A 222 29.44 -17.54 14.24
C PRO A 222 28.55 -17.13 15.41
N PRO A 223 27.87 -18.08 16.07
CA PRO A 223 27.26 -17.86 17.37
C PRO A 223 28.30 -17.36 18.37
N TYR A 224 27.85 -16.59 19.37
CA TYR A 224 28.71 -16.02 20.41
C TYR A 224 27.97 -16.00 21.75
N TRP A 225 28.72 -15.87 22.84
CA TRP A 225 28.15 -15.80 24.18
C TRP A 225 28.03 -14.34 24.61
N GLN A 226 26.88 -13.95 25.17
CA GLN A 226 26.64 -12.59 25.65
C GLN A 226 25.59 -12.62 26.77
N GLU A 227 25.80 -11.83 27.82
CA GLU A 227 24.75 -11.59 28.82
C GLU A 227 23.64 -10.69 28.23
N VAL A 228 22.46 -11.28 28.02
CA VAL A 228 21.25 -10.64 27.47
C VAL A 228 20.19 -10.48 28.55
N THR A 229 19.94 -11.49 29.40
CA THR A 229 18.81 -11.49 30.34
C THR A 229 19.12 -10.94 31.74
N GLY A 230 20.36 -10.48 31.97
CA GLY A 230 20.80 -9.90 33.25
C GLY A 230 20.90 -10.92 34.40
N GLY A 231 20.94 -12.22 34.07
CA GLY A 231 21.08 -13.33 35.02
C GLY A 231 22.51 -13.60 35.47
N ALA A 232 23.49 -12.75 35.12
CA ALA A 232 24.94 -12.91 35.35
C ALA A 232 25.61 -14.07 34.59
N SER A 233 24.85 -14.97 33.95
CA SER A 233 25.37 -15.98 33.03
C SER A 233 25.14 -15.55 31.59
N PRO A 234 26.14 -15.65 30.70
CA PRO A 234 25.95 -15.32 29.30
C PRO A 234 25.07 -16.36 28.59
N GLU A 235 24.26 -15.90 27.66
CA GLU A 235 23.46 -16.71 26.75
C GLU A 235 24.14 -16.89 25.39
N LEU A 236 23.83 -17.99 24.71
CA LEU A 236 24.31 -18.21 23.34
C LEU A 236 23.41 -17.44 22.37
N VAL A 237 23.99 -16.53 21.61
CA VAL A 237 23.30 -15.69 20.63
C VAL A 237 23.64 -16.14 19.22
N VAL A 238 22.62 -16.36 18.40
CA VAL A 238 22.74 -16.63 16.96
C VAL A 238 22.07 -15.50 16.17
N ASN A 239 22.88 -14.75 15.42
CA ASN A 239 22.40 -13.62 14.62
C ASN A 239 21.90 -14.09 13.25
N HIS A 240 20.58 -14.01 13.04
CA HIS A 240 19.87 -14.32 11.80
C HIS A 240 19.37 -13.06 11.07
N THR A 241 19.84 -11.86 11.45
CA THR A 241 19.42 -10.58 10.85
C THR A 241 19.54 -10.59 9.33
N VAL A 242 18.56 -10.08 8.60
CA VAL A 242 18.64 -9.95 7.14
C VAL A 242 18.36 -8.50 6.76
N GLY A 243 19.33 -7.85 6.12
CA GLY A 243 19.22 -6.41 5.81
C GLY A 243 19.06 -5.58 7.09
N LEU A 244 17.95 -4.85 7.20
CA LEU A 244 17.64 -4.05 8.39
C LEU A 244 16.76 -4.81 9.41
N GLU A 245 16.28 -6.01 9.10
CA GLU A 245 15.38 -6.75 9.97
C GLU A 245 16.16 -7.55 11.03
N PRO A 246 16.23 -7.13 12.31
CA PRO A 246 16.94 -7.90 13.31
C PRO A 246 16.23 -9.21 13.58
N GLN A 247 16.99 -10.30 13.62
CA GLN A 247 16.51 -11.61 14.03
C GLN A 247 17.58 -12.29 14.88
N PHE A 248 17.45 -12.21 16.20
CA PHE A 248 18.34 -12.88 17.14
C PHE A 248 17.63 -14.07 17.76
N LYS A 249 18.30 -15.22 17.76
CA LYS A 249 17.91 -16.36 18.60
C LYS A 249 18.85 -16.42 19.79
N VAL A 250 18.28 -16.48 20.99
CA VAL A 250 19.02 -16.48 22.25
C VAL A 250 18.68 -17.74 23.01
N TYR A 251 19.71 -18.46 23.45
CA TYR A 251 19.59 -19.74 24.13
C TYR A 251 20.18 -19.67 25.53
N GLN A 252 19.39 -20.07 26.53
CA GLN A 252 19.79 -20.15 27.92
C GLN A 252 20.26 -21.57 28.26
N ILE A 253 21.25 -21.67 29.15
CA ILE A 253 21.66 -22.96 29.72
C ILE A 253 20.64 -23.35 30.78
N GLN A 254 20.03 -24.53 30.62
CA GLN A 254 19.04 -25.06 31.54
C GLN A 254 19.47 -26.44 32.06
N PRO A 255 19.31 -26.72 33.36
CA PRO A 255 19.70 -27.99 33.94
C PRO A 255 18.77 -29.12 33.48
N ARG A 256 19.33 -30.30 33.29
CA ARG A 256 18.61 -31.55 33.00
C ARG A 256 19.04 -32.63 33.98
N SER A 257 18.08 -33.31 34.59
CA SER A 257 18.35 -34.42 35.51
C SER A 257 18.64 -35.73 34.76
N PHE A 258 19.49 -36.57 35.37
CA PHE A 258 19.72 -37.98 34.99
C PHE A 258 20.29 -38.23 33.58
N VAL A 259 21.19 -37.36 33.10
CA VAL A 259 21.89 -37.54 31.82
C VAL A 259 23.39 -37.23 31.94
N PRO A 260 24.26 -37.77 31.05
CA PRO A 260 25.70 -37.55 31.10
C PRO A 260 26.15 -36.09 30.98
N ASN A 261 25.40 -35.32 30.20
CA ASN A 261 25.55 -33.88 30.10
C ASN A 261 24.30 -33.24 30.74
N PRO A 262 24.37 -32.82 32.01
CA PRO A 262 23.20 -32.41 32.81
C PRO A 262 22.68 -31.02 32.46
N ILE A 263 22.88 -30.57 31.23
CA ILE A 263 22.42 -29.28 30.71
C ILE A 263 21.90 -29.40 29.28
N TYR A 264 21.08 -28.44 28.87
CA TYR A 264 20.67 -28.23 27.48
C TYR A 264 20.53 -26.74 27.19
N LEU A 265 20.49 -26.40 25.90
CA LEU A 265 20.22 -25.04 25.43
C LEU A 265 18.72 -24.90 25.17
N GLU A 266 18.07 -23.98 25.87
CA GLU A 266 16.66 -23.63 25.69
C GLU A 266 16.51 -22.29 24.99
N GLU A 267 15.78 -22.25 23.88
CA GLU A 267 15.50 -21.00 23.16
C GLU A 267 14.53 -20.13 23.96
N ILE A 268 14.85 -18.84 24.10
CA ILE A 268 13.88 -17.84 24.58
C ILE A 268 12.84 -17.63 23.47
N SER A 269 11.77 -18.41 23.50
CA SER A 269 10.73 -18.38 22.47
C SER A 269 9.73 -17.25 22.72
N LEU A 270 9.40 -16.47 21.70
CA LEU A 270 8.28 -15.51 21.73
C LEU A 270 6.93 -16.12 21.34
N ALA A 271 6.92 -17.38 20.90
CA ALA A 271 5.71 -18.07 20.46
C ALA A 271 4.82 -18.50 21.63
N GLN A 272 5.44 -18.87 22.76
CA GLN A 272 4.74 -19.28 23.98
C GLN A 272 4.66 -18.11 24.94
N THR A 273 3.51 -17.91 25.57
CA THR A 273 3.31 -16.80 26.52
C THR A 273 3.82 -17.19 27.91
N ALA A 274 4.80 -16.46 28.46
CA ALA A 274 5.21 -16.66 29.85
C ALA A 274 4.09 -16.29 30.86
N ILE A 275 3.24 -15.32 30.50
CA ILE A 275 2.11 -14.87 31.32
C ILE A 275 0.84 -14.83 30.46
N ASP A 276 -0.20 -15.57 30.86
CA ASP A 276 -1.47 -15.63 30.12
C ASP A 276 -2.40 -14.44 30.46
N THR A 277 -2.05 -13.25 29.97
CA THR A 277 -2.90 -12.05 30.07
C THR A 277 -3.03 -11.37 28.71
N LYS A 278 -4.14 -10.66 28.49
CA LYS A 278 -4.33 -9.88 27.24
C LYS A 278 -3.18 -8.89 27.02
N PHE A 279 -2.78 -8.17 28.06
CA PHE A 279 -1.63 -7.25 28.02
C PHE A 279 -0.36 -7.95 27.50
N TYR A 280 -0.01 -9.09 28.07
CA TYR A 280 1.20 -9.81 27.69
C TYR A 280 1.13 -10.38 26.26
N ARG A 281 -0.03 -10.93 25.89
CA ARG A 281 -0.30 -11.43 24.53
C ARG A 281 -0.19 -10.33 23.48
N ASN A 282 -0.68 -9.13 23.77
CA ASN A 282 -0.56 -7.97 22.89
C ASN A 282 0.91 -7.56 22.71
N GLY A 283 1.70 -7.49 23.79
CA GLY A 283 3.13 -7.18 23.70
C GLY A 283 3.91 -8.21 22.87
N LEU A 284 3.63 -9.50 23.06
CA LEU A 284 4.20 -10.55 22.23
C LEU A 284 3.67 -10.52 20.78
N SER A 285 2.43 -10.06 20.54
CA SER A 285 1.90 -9.87 19.18
C SER A 285 2.71 -8.81 18.44
N LEU A 286 2.96 -7.66 19.06
CA LEU A 286 3.81 -6.60 18.50
C LEU A 286 5.22 -7.12 18.19
N ALA A 287 5.86 -7.80 19.16
CA ALA A 287 7.21 -8.32 19.00
C ALA A 287 7.31 -9.37 17.87
N ARG A 288 6.36 -10.30 17.78
CA ARG A 288 6.35 -11.35 16.74
C ARG A 288 6.19 -10.81 15.32
N HIS A 289 5.56 -9.65 15.18
CA HIS A 289 5.46 -8.94 13.90
C HIS A 289 6.57 -7.89 13.74
N GLY A 290 7.60 -7.93 14.60
CA GLY A 290 8.81 -7.14 14.48
C GLY A 290 8.71 -5.69 14.98
N LEU A 291 7.60 -5.28 15.60
CA LEU A 291 7.44 -3.97 16.24
C LEU A 291 8.15 -3.96 17.61
N TRP A 292 9.48 -4.10 17.57
CA TRP A 292 10.31 -4.38 18.73
C TRP A 292 10.31 -3.25 19.76
N SER A 293 10.46 -2.00 19.33
CA SER A 293 10.47 -0.84 20.23
C SER A 293 9.10 -0.60 20.87
N ASP A 294 8.02 -0.69 20.09
CA ASP A 294 6.64 -0.62 20.61
C ASP A 294 6.38 -1.74 21.62
N ALA A 295 6.77 -2.98 21.32
CA ALA A 295 6.63 -4.12 22.22
C ALA A 295 7.43 -3.95 23.52
N TRP A 296 8.68 -3.49 23.41
CA TRP A 296 9.52 -3.23 24.58
C TRP A 296 8.92 -2.15 25.47
N GLN A 297 8.49 -1.03 24.88
CA GLN A 297 7.82 0.05 25.59
C GLN A 297 6.52 -0.43 26.25
N TRP A 298 5.73 -1.23 25.53
CA TRP A 298 4.50 -1.85 26.04
C TRP A 298 4.77 -2.66 27.31
N PHE A 299 5.77 -3.57 27.27
CA PHE A 299 6.17 -4.36 28.44
C PHE A 299 6.68 -3.49 29.60
N ASN A 300 7.46 -2.45 29.31
CA ASN A 300 8.05 -1.59 30.33
C ASN A 300 7.00 -0.75 31.09
N GLN A 301 5.98 -0.26 30.39
CA GLN A 301 4.97 0.63 30.97
C GLN A 301 3.98 -0.08 31.91
N GLN A 302 3.66 -1.35 31.64
CA GLN A 302 2.64 -2.07 32.44
C GLN A 302 3.17 -3.34 33.09
N LYS A 303 4.47 -3.38 33.38
CA LYS A 303 5.10 -4.50 34.09
C LYS A 303 4.38 -4.78 35.42
N PRO A 304 3.66 -5.91 35.57
CA PRO A 304 2.97 -6.25 36.79
C PRO A 304 3.96 -6.52 37.93
N LYS A 305 3.46 -6.47 39.17
CA LYS A 305 4.25 -6.78 40.38
C LYS A 305 4.77 -8.22 40.40
N HIS A 306 4.05 -9.15 39.81
CA HIS A 306 4.47 -10.54 39.66
C HIS A 306 4.95 -10.75 38.21
N TRP A 307 6.27 -10.80 38.05
CA TRP A 307 6.95 -10.95 36.77
C TRP A 307 7.91 -12.13 36.88
N SER A 308 7.72 -13.15 36.04
CA SER A 308 8.54 -14.36 36.10
C SER A 308 9.90 -14.16 35.41
N ALA A 309 10.84 -15.09 35.64
CA ALA A 309 12.14 -15.05 34.97
C ALA A 309 12.00 -15.27 33.46
N GLU A 310 11.08 -16.14 33.03
CA GLU A 310 10.77 -16.40 31.63
C GLU A 310 10.18 -15.16 30.96
N ALA A 311 9.28 -14.45 31.67
CA ALA A 311 8.73 -13.20 31.17
C ALA A 311 9.79 -12.10 31.03
N GLN A 312 10.78 -12.08 31.92
CA GLN A 312 11.93 -11.18 31.86
C GLN A 312 12.82 -11.52 30.67
N ALA A 313 13.16 -12.79 30.48
CA ALA A 313 13.94 -13.27 29.34
C ALA A 313 13.29 -12.89 27.99
N GLN A 314 11.96 -13.08 27.86
CA GLN A 314 11.23 -12.65 26.66
C GLN A 314 11.29 -11.14 26.45
N MET A 315 11.13 -10.33 27.50
CA MET A 315 11.23 -8.87 27.39
C MET A 315 12.66 -8.40 27.06
N ASP A 316 13.69 -9.06 27.58
CA ASP A 316 15.09 -8.74 27.28
C ASP A 316 15.49 -9.14 25.87
N LEU A 317 14.94 -10.24 25.34
CA LEU A 317 15.06 -10.57 23.93
C LEU A 317 14.41 -9.51 23.03
N VAL A 318 13.22 -9.04 23.40
CA VAL A 318 12.54 -7.94 22.69
C VAL A 318 13.35 -6.65 22.76
N LYS A 319 13.95 -6.35 23.93
CA LYS A 319 14.84 -5.20 24.12
C LYS A 319 16.08 -5.27 23.22
N LEU A 320 16.71 -6.44 23.09
CA LEU A 320 17.87 -6.63 22.20
C LEU A 320 17.54 -6.24 20.76
N HIS A 321 16.37 -6.68 20.26
CA HIS A 321 15.92 -6.32 18.92
C HIS A 321 15.57 -4.84 18.80
N ALA A 322 14.87 -4.29 19.80
CA ALA A 322 14.49 -2.87 19.85
C ALA A 322 15.71 -1.95 19.79
N GLN A 323 16.79 -2.28 20.50
CA GLN A 323 18.03 -1.50 20.45
C GLN A 323 18.63 -1.42 19.04
N VAL A 324 18.48 -2.48 18.25
CA VAL A 324 18.96 -2.50 16.87
C VAL A 324 18.08 -1.66 15.96
N THR A 325 16.75 -1.83 15.99
CA THR A 325 15.83 -1.02 15.18
C THR A 325 15.87 0.45 15.57
N GLU A 326 16.00 0.75 16.86
CA GLU A 326 16.13 2.11 17.37
C GLU A 326 17.41 2.77 16.85
N SER A 327 18.53 2.03 16.90
CA SER A 327 19.81 2.50 16.34
C SER A 327 19.71 2.77 14.84
N GLN A 328 19.07 1.88 14.08
CA GLN A 328 18.84 2.06 12.64
C GLN A 328 17.93 3.27 12.35
N ALA A 329 16.86 3.45 13.11
CA ALA A 329 15.95 4.59 12.97
C ALA A 329 16.62 5.94 13.33
N ASN A 330 17.58 5.93 14.26
CA ASN A 330 18.36 7.11 14.63
C ASN A 330 19.51 7.44 13.67
N GLN A 331 19.81 6.58 12.70
CA GLN A 331 20.84 6.84 11.69
C GLN A 331 20.41 7.88 10.67
N ILE A 332 21.39 8.60 10.10
CA ILE A 332 21.18 9.49 8.97
C ILE A 332 21.25 8.66 7.69
N TRP A 333 20.11 8.51 7.03
CA TRP A 333 19.99 7.74 5.79
C TRP A 333 20.27 8.60 4.56
N ALA A 334 20.82 7.97 3.52
CA ALA A 334 21.14 8.63 2.25
C ALA A 334 19.90 8.93 1.38
N SER A 335 18.78 8.23 1.62
CA SER A 335 17.52 8.43 0.90
C SER A 335 16.32 8.47 1.84
N ALA A 336 15.26 9.15 1.41
CA ALA A 336 13.99 9.21 2.14
C ALA A 336 13.32 7.83 2.25
N SER A 337 13.44 6.98 1.22
CA SER A 337 12.90 5.62 1.23
C SER A 337 13.57 4.74 2.30
N ALA A 338 14.89 4.80 2.45
CA ALA A 338 15.61 4.06 3.47
C ALA A 338 15.29 4.60 4.88
N ALA A 339 15.19 5.92 5.04
CA ALA A 339 14.78 6.53 6.31
C ALA A 339 13.37 6.08 6.73
N ILE A 340 12.40 6.14 5.82
CA ILE A 340 11.03 5.69 6.06
C ILE A 340 11.03 4.21 6.44
N PHE A 341 11.72 3.36 5.69
CA PHE A 341 11.74 1.93 5.99
C PHE A 341 12.30 1.67 7.40
N ALA A 342 13.42 2.28 7.78
CA ALA A 342 13.97 2.17 9.13
C ALA A 342 12.98 2.65 10.23
N TYR A 343 12.27 3.77 10.00
CA TYR A 343 11.25 4.23 10.94
C TYR A 343 10.08 3.26 11.07
N LEU A 344 9.62 2.67 9.97
CA LEU A 344 8.52 1.69 10.00
C LEU A 344 8.94 0.39 10.69
N LEU A 345 10.19 -0.05 10.54
CA LEU A 345 10.73 -1.21 11.27
C LEU A 345 10.77 -0.98 12.79
N ASP A 346 11.04 0.25 13.21
CA ASP A 346 11.09 0.63 14.63
C ASP A 346 9.71 0.97 15.24
N GLY A 347 8.64 1.08 14.43
CA GLY A 347 7.32 1.52 14.90
C GLY A 347 7.17 3.05 15.03
N ARG A 348 8.10 3.82 14.46
CA ARG A 348 8.08 5.30 14.44
C ARG A 348 7.22 5.85 13.31
N TRP A 349 5.93 5.53 13.37
CA TRP A 349 4.94 5.83 12.32
C TRP A 349 4.84 7.34 12.02
N GLY A 350 4.93 8.19 13.03
CA GLY A 350 4.82 9.65 12.91
C GLY A 350 6.02 10.30 12.22
N GLU A 351 7.23 9.83 12.54
CA GLU A 351 8.49 10.26 11.94
C GLU A 351 8.55 9.85 10.48
N ALA A 352 8.18 8.61 10.18
CA ALA A 352 8.02 8.13 8.81
C ALA A 352 7.05 9.03 8.03
N LYS A 353 5.87 9.32 8.62
CA LYS A 353 4.84 10.18 8.00
C LYS A 353 5.40 11.57 7.69
N THR A 354 6.18 12.14 8.60
CA THR A 354 6.79 13.46 8.44
C THR A 354 7.75 13.46 7.24
N VAL A 355 8.62 12.45 7.12
CA VAL A 355 9.52 12.32 5.97
C VAL A 355 8.73 12.18 4.67
N PHE A 356 7.68 11.35 4.65
CA PHE A 356 6.82 11.18 3.48
C PHE A 356 6.17 12.50 3.03
N GLN A 357 5.65 13.30 3.96
CA GLN A 357 5.03 14.59 3.67
C GLN A 357 6.01 15.61 3.07
N THR A 358 7.29 15.50 3.42
CA THR A 358 8.35 16.37 2.88
C THR A 358 8.88 15.92 1.52
N ALA A 359 8.53 14.73 1.04
CA ALA A 359 8.94 14.25 -0.28
C ALA A 359 8.11 14.95 -1.37
N VAL A 360 8.66 16.04 -1.94
CA VAL A 360 7.99 16.89 -2.94
C VAL A 360 8.43 16.56 -4.38
N ASP A 361 9.58 15.90 -4.56
CA ASP A 361 10.15 15.58 -5.87
C ASP A 361 9.73 14.19 -6.36
N GLY A 362 9.29 14.08 -7.61
CA GLY A 362 8.75 12.84 -8.18
C GLY A 362 9.68 11.63 -8.12
N ALA A 363 11.01 11.84 -8.13
CA ALA A 363 11.98 10.76 -7.99
C ALA A 363 12.00 10.17 -6.56
N GLN A 364 12.05 11.02 -5.52
CA GLN A 364 12.07 10.55 -4.13
C GLN A 364 10.77 9.80 -3.78
N LEU A 365 9.64 10.34 -4.22
CA LEU A 365 8.34 9.71 -4.00
C LEU A 365 8.20 8.39 -4.78
N GLY A 366 8.76 8.33 -5.99
CA GLY A 366 8.86 7.10 -6.78
C GLY A 366 9.67 6.00 -6.08
N ASP A 367 10.79 6.34 -5.44
CA ASP A 367 11.61 5.40 -4.68
C ASP A 367 10.86 4.87 -3.45
N ILE A 368 10.11 5.73 -2.74
CA ILE A 368 9.28 5.33 -1.59
C ILE A 368 8.19 4.35 -2.05
N ILE A 369 7.47 4.68 -3.13
CA ILE A 369 6.43 3.82 -3.69
C ILE A 369 7.01 2.47 -4.11
N THR A 370 8.20 2.46 -4.72
CA THR A 370 8.87 1.22 -5.13
C THR A 370 9.22 0.37 -3.92
N MET A 371 9.73 0.97 -2.85
CA MET A 371 10.00 0.28 -1.58
C MET A 371 8.72 -0.37 -1.02
N LEU A 372 7.61 0.36 -0.94
CA LEU A 372 6.34 -0.17 -0.45
C LEU A 372 5.79 -1.29 -1.33
N LYS A 373 5.95 -1.20 -2.66
CA LYS A 373 5.57 -2.25 -3.62
C LYS A 373 6.44 -3.50 -3.51
N SER A 374 7.71 -3.33 -3.17
CA SER A 374 8.68 -4.44 -3.07
C SER A 374 8.59 -5.21 -1.76
N ASP A 375 7.95 -4.64 -0.74
CA ASP A 375 7.71 -5.33 0.52
C ASP A 375 6.81 -6.56 0.31
N SER A 376 7.23 -7.71 0.87
CA SER A 376 6.54 -8.99 0.73
C SER A 376 5.40 -9.20 1.73
N GLY A 377 4.96 -8.13 2.42
CA GLY A 377 3.87 -8.14 3.39
C GLY A 377 4.32 -7.95 4.85
N GLY A 378 5.63 -7.80 5.11
CA GLY A 378 6.14 -7.56 6.46
C GLY A 378 5.63 -6.24 7.05
N LEU A 379 5.56 -5.19 6.24
CA LEU A 379 5.02 -3.90 6.67
C LEU A 379 3.51 -3.96 6.95
N TRP A 380 2.77 -4.74 6.16
CA TRP A 380 1.33 -4.93 6.39
C TRP A 380 1.05 -5.66 7.72
N GLN A 381 1.77 -6.74 7.99
CA GLN A 381 1.64 -7.50 9.25
C GLN A 381 1.92 -6.62 10.48
N ARG A 382 2.86 -5.69 10.37
CA ARG A 382 3.14 -4.68 11.42
C ARG A 382 1.95 -3.75 11.63
N VAL A 383 1.35 -3.24 10.55
CA VAL A 383 0.14 -2.40 10.63
C VAL A 383 -1.00 -3.14 11.33
N GLU A 384 -1.26 -4.40 10.96
CA GLU A 384 -2.30 -5.22 11.59
C GLU A 384 -2.05 -5.40 13.09
N ALA A 385 -0.83 -5.77 13.48
CA ALA A 385 -0.47 -5.93 14.89
C ALA A 385 -0.59 -4.63 15.69
N ALA A 386 -0.18 -3.50 15.11
CA ALA A 386 -0.29 -2.19 15.76
C ALA A 386 -1.75 -1.77 15.95
N LEU A 387 -2.61 -1.94 14.94
CA LEU A 387 -4.05 -1.63 15.03
C LEU A 387 -4.81 -2.59 15.95
N GLU A 388 -4.37 -3.84 16.09
CA GLU A 388 -4.95 -4.78 17.06
C GLU A 388 -4.76 -4.26 18.51
N VAL A 389 -3.61 -3.63 18.79
CA VAL A 389 -3.30 -3.08 20.11
C VAL A 389 -3.90 -1.68 20.30
N ASN A 390 -3.81 -0.82 19.28
CA ASN A 390 -4.34 0.55 19.30
C ASN A 390 -5.05 0.90 17.97
N PRO A 391 -6.36 0.61 17.84
CA PRO A 391 -7.12 0.85 16.62
C PRO A 391 -7.22 2.32 16.19
N ASP A 392 -7.04 3.26 17.14
CA ASP A 392 -7.24 4.69 16.94
C ASP A 392 -5.94 5.43 16.55
N ASP A 393 -4.81 4.71 16.36
CA ASP A 393 -3.55 5.34 15.96
C ASP A 393 -3.59 5.83 14.50
N SER A 394 -3.91 7.12 14.34
CA SER A 394 -4.00 7.74 13.01
C SER A 394 -2.73 7.65 12.15
N ASN A 395 -1.53 7.50 12.73
CA ASN A 395 -0.32 7.35 11.94
C ASN A 395 -0.20 5.93 11.38
N VAL A 396 -0.56 4.91 12.17
CA VAL A 396 -0.62 3.51 11.72
C VAL A 396 -1.67 3.35 10.63
N GLN A 397 -2.86 3.94 10.82
CA GLN A 397 -3.92 3.97 9.80
C GLN A 397 -3.45 4.62 8.51
N ALA A 398 -2.70 5.74 8.59
CA ALA A 398 -2.14 6.40 7.42
C ALA A 398 -1.20 5.46 6.65
N TRP A 399 -0.30 4.77 7.35
CA TRP A 399 0.65 3.85 6.74
C TRP A 399 -0.03 2.62 6.14
N GLY A 400 -1.03 2.04 6.81
CA GLY A 400 -1.84 0.97 6.23
C GLY A 400 -2.49 1.39 4.91
N GLY A 401 -3.05 2.61 4.86
CA GLY A 401 -3.62 3.16 3.63
C GLY A 401 -2.57 3.34 2.53
N LEU A 402 -1.40 3.90 2.85
CA LEU A 402 -0.32 4.13 1.89
C LEU A 402 0.26 2.81 1.35
N ILE A 403 0.45 1.80 2.20
CA ILE A 403 0.91 0.46 1.79
C ILE A 403 -0.09 -0.16 0.82
N LEU A 404 -1.39 -0.16 1.18
CA LEU A 404 -2.44 -0.76 0.36
C LEU A 404 -2.59 -0.01 -0.98
N ALA A 405 -2.48 1.32 -0.97
CA ALA A 405 -2.48 2.13 -2.19
C ALA A 405 -1.26 1.87 -3.09
N ALA A 406 -0.10 1.51 -2.50
CA ALA A 406 1.12 1.19 -3.25
C ALA A 406 1.01 -0.18 -3.90
N GLN A 407 0.64 -1.19 -3.13
CA GLN A 407 0.70 -2.60 -3.49
C GLN A 407 -0.49 -3.04 -4.34
N GLU A 408 -1.68 -2.47 -4.09
CA GLU A 408 -2.90 -2.78 -4.81
C GLU A 408 -3.37 -1.59 -5.63
N ASP A 409 -4.30 -0.79 -5.09
CA ASP A 409 -4.84 0.39 -5.75
C ASP A 409 -5.41 1.40 -4.74
N PRO A 410 -5.47 2.70 -5.08
CA PRO A 410 -6.02 3.73 -4.20
C PRO A 410 -7.48 3.51 -3.77
N GLN A 411 -8.32 2.84 -4.58
CA GLN A 411 -9.74 2.63 -4.23
C GLN A 411 -9.87 1.62 -3.09
N LYS A 412 -9.10 0.54 -3.11
CA LYS A 412 -9.03 -0.43 -2.00
C LYS A 412 -8.49 0.19 -0.73
N ALA A 413 -7.45 1.03 -0.84
CA ALA A 413 -6.95 1.79 0.31
C ALA A 413 -8.05 2.65 0.94
N ILE A 414 -8.82 3.36 0.13
CA ILE A 414 -9.93 4.21 0.61
C ILE A 414 -11.04 3.36 1.24
N ALA A 415 -11.39 2.22 0.64
CA ALA A 415 -12.40 1.31 1.16
C ALA A 415 -11.99 0.80 2.55
N TRP A 416 -10.74 0.34 2.68
CA TRP A 416 -10.18 -0.12 3.95
C TRP A 416 -10.15 0.99 5.00
N VAL A 417 -9.67 2.19 4.65
CA VAL A 417 -9.63 3.34 5.58
C VAL A 417 -11.04 3.75 6.07
N LYS A 418 -12.09 3.53 5.27
CA LYS A 418 -13.49 3.80 5.66
C LYS A 418 -14.07 2.77 6.63
N GLU A 419 -13.55 1.55 6.65
CA GLU A 419 -13.99 0.49 7.56
C GLU A 419 -13.40 0.64 8.97
N LEU A 420 -12.41 1.51 9.15
CA LEU A 420 -11.78 1.77 10.44
C LEU A 420 -12.71 2.51 11.41
N PRO A 421 -12.60 2.28 12.74
CA PRO A 421 -13.54 2.83 13.73
C PRO A 421 -13.56 4.36 13.81
N GLN A 422 -12.39 4.98 13.65
CA GLN A 422 -12.19 6.43 13.61
C GLN A 422 -11.03 6.75 12.66
N THR A 423 -11.26 7.60 11.67
CA THR A 423 -10.24 7.99 10.69
C THR A 423 -9.96 9.48 10.75
N ASN A 424 -8.69 9.85 10.87
CA ASN A 424 -8.25 11.23 10.77
C ASN A 424 -8.32 11.72 9.30
N PRO A 425 -8.95 12.87 8.99
CA PRO A 425 -9.00 13.42 7.63
C PRO A 425 -7.64 13.58 6.94
N GLN A 426 -6.56 13.74 7.70
CA GLN A 426 -5.19 13.80 7.16
C GLN A 426 -4.78 12.53 6.40
N VAL A 427 -5.37 11.37 6.71
CA VAL A 427 -5.10 10.12 5.99
C VAL A 427 -5.49 10.25 4.52
N TYR A 428 -6.65 10.85 4.22
CA TYR A 428 -7.10 11.06 2.84
C TYR A 428 -6.21 12.06 2.08
N GLN A 429 -5.67 13.07 2.77
CA GLN A 429 -4.72 14.01 2.16
C GLN A 429 -3.42 13.31 1.73
N LEU A 430 -2.92 12.38 2.53
CA LEU A 430 -1.73 11.58 2.21
C LEU A 430 -1.98 10.62 1.04
N LEU A 431 -3.13 9.94 1.04
CA LEU A 431 -3.54 9.08 -0.07
C LEU A 431 -3.67 9.87 -1.38
N ASN A 432 -4.22 11.10 -1.33
CA ASN A 432 -4.32 11.97 -2.50
C ASN A 432 -2.93 12.43 -2.98
N HIS A 433 -2.01 12.76 -2.07
CA HIS A 433 -0.62 13.09 -2.42
C HIS A 433 0.04 11.94 -3.18
N MET A 434 -0.14 10.71 -2.69
CA MET A 434 0.38 9.51 -3.33
C MET A 434 -0.28 9.20 -4.68
N GLU A 435 -1.61 9.31 -4.77
CA GLU A 435 -2.35 9.08 -6.01
C GLU A 435 -1.88 10.04 -7.11
N ASN A 436 -1.68 11.32 -6.80
CA ASN A 436 -1.16 12.30 -7.75
C ASN A 436 0.25 11.96 -8.25
N ALA A 437 1.05 11.26 -7.45
CA ALA A 437 2.38 10.80 -7.84
C ALA A 437 2.34 9.54 -8.70
N LEU A 438 1.46 8.59 -8.37
CA LEU A 438 1.23 7.38 -9.17
C LEU A 438 0.60 7.70 -10.53
N ASN A 439 -0.33 8.65 -10.54
CA ASN A 439 -1.14 9.03 -11.69
C ASN A 439 -1.09 10.55 -11.87
N PRO A 440 0.04 11.11 -12.35
CA PRO A 440 0.18 12.55 -12.53
C PRO A 440 -0.90 13.08 -13.47
N VAL A 441 -1.72 13.98 -12.92
CA VAL A 441 -2.76 14.68 -13.67
C VAL A 441 -2.21 16.06 -14.08
N PRO A 442 -2.35 16.49 -15.35
CA PRO A 442 -1.81 17.78 -15.81
C PRO A 442 -2.26 18.95 -14.93
N ALA A 443 -1.43 19.97 -14.74
CA ALA A 443 -1.87 21.18 -14.04
C ALA A 443 -2.99 21.88 -14.85
N ILE A 444 -4.05 22.34 -14.17
CA ILE A 444 -5.09 23.17 -14.79
C ILE A 444 -4.73 24.64 -14.56
N VAL A 445 -4.74 25.43 -15.62
CA VAL A 445 -4.66 26.88 -15.54
C VAL A 445 -6.05 27.38 -15.12
N ARG A 446 -6.17 28.11 -14.01
CA ARG A 446 -7.46 28.66 -13.59
C ARG A 446 -8.07 29.51 -14.71
N HIS A 447 -9.33 29.29 -15.01
CA HIS A 447 -10.07 30.00 -16.06
C HIS A 447 -11.53 30.20 -15.62
N PHE A 448 -12.20 31.19 -16.20
CA PHE A 448 -13.65 31.35 -16.05
C PHE A 448 -14.38 30.21 -16.77
N SER A 449 -15.57 29.87 -16.29
CA SER A 449 -16.39 28.84 -16.91
C SER A 449 -16.75 29.20 -18.34
N GLN A 450 -16.51 28.29 -19.27
CA GLN A 450 -16.81 28.45 -20.68
C GLN A 450 -17.40 27.13 -21.16
N LEU A 451 -18.74 27.04 -21.20
CA LEU A 451 -19.43 25.81 -21.56
C LEU A 451 -20.75 26.09 -22.27
N VAL A 452 -21.20 25.08 -23.03
CA VAL A 452 -22.51 25.02 -23.68
C VAL A 452 -23.06 23.60 -23.52
N GLY A 453 -24.37 23.49 -23.28
CA GLY A 453 -25.05 22.22 -23.09
C GLY A 453 -26.55 22.30 -23.26
N ASN A 454 -27.19 21.14 -23.32
CA ASN A 454 -28.64 21.04 -23.33
C ASN A 454 -29.15 20.98 -21.91
N SER A 455 -30.27 21.65 -21.62
CA SER A 455 -30.87 21.69 -20.29
C SER A 455 -32.26 21.08 -20.30
N GLU A 456 -32.64 20.50 -19.18
CA GLU A 456 -34.00 20.06 -18.88
C GLU A 456 -34.35 20.40 -17.43
N ILE A 457 -35.65 20.53 -17.13
CA ILE A 457 -36.12 20.76 -15.77
C ILE A 457 -36.39 19.41 -15.12
N ILE A 458 -35.82 19.17 -13.94
CA ILE A 458 -36.04 17.94 -13.17
C ILE A 458 -36.76 18.23 -11.85
N GLN A 459 -37.56 17.28 -11.38
CA GLN A 459 -38.34 17.44 -10.14
C GLN A 459 -37.62 16.86 -8.92
N THR A 460 -36.87 15.77 -9.12
CA THR A 460 -36.22 15.01 -8.05
C THR A 460 -34.71 14.99 -8.24
N VAL A 461 -33.97 15.26 -7.17
CA VAL A 461 -32.51 15.20 -7.13
C VAL A 461 -32.11 14.15 -6.10
N ASN A 462 -31.30 13.18 -6.52
CA ASN A 462 -30.62 12.29 -5.61
C ASN A 462 -29.21 12.85 -5.33
N ALA A 463 -28.89 13.14 -4.07
CA ALA A 463 -27.66 13.83 -3.71
C ALA A 463 -26.39 13.02 -4.05
N THR A 464 -26.46 11.69 -4.02
CA THR A 464 -25.30 10.81 -4.27
C THR A 464 -24.82 10.83 -5.72
N ASP A 465 -25.62 11.35 -6.64
CA ASP A 465 -25.31 11.36 -8.08
C ASP A 465 -24.45 12.57 -8.50
N TRP A 466 -24.25 13.52 -7.58
CA TRP A 466 -23.65 14.82 -7.84
C TRP A 466 -22.43 15.06 -6.95
N LEU A 467 -21.36 15.51 -7.59
CA LEU A 467 -20.09 15.87 -6.98
C LEU A 467 -20.00 17.39 -6.79
N GLN A 468 -19.63 17.81 -5.59
CA GLN A 468 -19.35 19.17 -5.17
C GLN A 468 -17.83 19.44 -5.16
N PRO A 469 -17.39 20.70 -5.12
CA PRO A 469 -15.95 21.01 -5.13
C PRO A 469 -15.22 20.56 -3.86
N GLU A 470 -15.95 20.32 -2.76
CA GLU A 470 -15.43 19.82 -1.48
C GLU A 470 -15.44 18.29 -1.38
N ASP A 471 -16.10 17.61 -2.34
CA ASP A 471 -16.11 16.15 -2.40
C ASP A 471 -14.71 15.64 -2.76
N GLY A 472 -14.02 15.16 -1.73
CA GLY A 472 -12.67 14.62 -1.81
C GLY A 472 -11.74 14.98 -0.66
N ASP A 473 -12.12 15.93 0.18
CA ASP A 473 -11.37 16.26 1.41
C ASP A 473 -11.71 15.31 2.59
N GLY A 474 -12.31 14.15 2.29
CA GLY A 474 -12.66 13.12 3.26
C GLY A 474 -13.91 13.47 4.08
N GLY A 475 -15.09 13.47 3.44
CA GLY A 475 -16.43 13.65 4.02
C GLY A 475 -16.54 13.80 5.54
N ILE A 476 -16.16 14.98 6.07
CA ILE A 476 -16.20 15.28 7.51
C ILE A 476 -17.62 15.68 7.97
N GLY A 477 -18.62 15.65 7.08
CA GLY A 477 -19.96 16.22 7.33
C GLY A 477 -20.98 15.30 7.99
N GLU A 478 -20.97 13.99 7.73
CA GLU A 478 -22.17 13.16 8.04
C GLU A 478 -22.01 12.19 9.21
N GLN A 479 -20.83 11.62 9.46
CA GLN A 479 -20.71 10.53 10.44
C GLN A 479 -20.37 10.97 11.88
N HIS A 480 -19.87 12.20 12.09
CA HIS A 480 -19.42 12.63 13.43
C HIS A 480 -20.55 13.09 14.36
N CYS A 481 -21.75 13.41 13.83
CA CYS A 481 -22.86 13.93 14.66
C CYS A 481 -23.96 12.90 14.97
N GLN A 482 -24.16 11.86 14.13
CA GLN A 482 -25.23 10.89 14.38
C GLN A 482 -24.98 10.03 15.63
N ARG A 483 -23.71 9.79 16.01
CA ARG A 483 -23.40 8.93 17.17
C ARG A 483 -23.34 9.66 18.52
N GLN A 484 -23.28 11.00 18.53
CA GLN A 484 -23.40 11.80 19.77
C GLN A 484 -24.85 12.06 20.20
N GLN A 485 -25.84 11.91 19.30
CA GLN A 485 -27.25 11.99 19.69
C GLN A 485 -27.77 10.68 20.30
N GLU A 486 -27.19 9.52 19.98
CA GLU A 486 -27.59 8.22 20.56
C GLU A 486 -27.04 7.93 21.96
N SER A 487 -26.11 8.76 22.48
CA SER A 487 -25.51 8.55 23.81
C SER A 487 -26.07 9.44 24.92
N THR A 488 -27.21 10.11 24.68
CA THR A 488 -27.89 10.90 25.73
C THR A 488 -29.32 10.44 25.98
N GLU A 489 -29.53 9.16 26.27
CA GLU A 489 -30.68 8.72 27.06
C GLU A 489 -30.22 7.83 28.21
N LEU A 490 -30.72 8.17 29.41
CA LEU A 490 -30.61 7.49 30.70
C LEU A 490 -29.39 7.82 31.59
N VAL A 491 -29.38 9.04 32.14
CA VAL A 491 -29.10 9.22 33.58
C VAL A 491 -30.09 10.21 34.17
N SER A 492 -31.02 9.71 34.98
CA SER A 492 -31.89 10.48 35.86
C SER A 492 -31.32 10.47 37.27
N VAL A 493 -30.88 11.60 37.83
CA VAL A 493 -30.99 11.92 39.27
C VAL A 493 -31.04 13.44 39.49
N ALA A 494 -31.87 13.80 40.45
CA ALA A 494 -32.30 15.08 41.01
C ALA A 494 -31.26 16.18 41.35
N GLU A 495 -31.80 17.40 41.24
CA GLU A 495 -31.71 18.57 42.12
C GLU A 495 -30.39 19.33 42.40
N GLU A 496 -30.52 20.63 42.07
CA GLU A 496 -30.02 21.85 42.73
C GLU A 496 -28.83 22.65 42.16
N GLU A 497 -29.11 23.96 42.12
CA GLU A 497 -28.31 25.15 41.87
C GLU A 497 -27.95 25.57 40.43
N SER A 498 -28.72 26.57 39.98
CA SER A 498 -28.57 27.36 38.78
C SER A 498 -27.29 28.21 38.78
N ILE A 499 -26.39 27.93 37.85
CA ILE A 499 -25.51 28.93 37.24
C ILE A 499 -25.80 28.91 35.75
N ALA A 500 -26.28 30.04 35.23
CA ALA A 500 -26.56 30.22 33.81
C ALA A 500 -25.28 30.09 32.99
N VAL A 501 -25.05 28.92 32.41
CA VAL A 501 -24.13 28.74 31.29
C VAL A 501 -24.96 28.94 30.03
N SER A 502 -24.65 30.00 29.28
CA SER A 502 -25.19 30.24 27.94
C SER A 502 -25.16 28.94 27.14
N PRO A 503 -26.24 28.55 26.43
CA PRO A 503 -26.16 27.43 25.52
C PRO A 503 -25.03 27.71 24.53
N LEU A 504 -24.05 26.82 24.50
CA LEU A 504 -23.02 26.76 23.48
C LEU A 504 -23.71 26.96 22.13
N SER A 505 -23.19 27.93 21.36
CA SER A 505 -23.61 28.19 19.99
C SER A 505 -23.78 26.86 19.25
N PRO A 506 -24.90 26.62 18.55
CA PRO A 506 -25.01 25.47 17.67
C PRO A 506 -23.84 25.51 16.69
N CYS A 507 -23.17 24.37 16.54
CA CYS A 507 -22.09 24.17 15.58
C CYS A 507 -22.46 24.81 14.23
N PRO A 508 -21.57 25.58 13.58
CA PRO A 508 -21.78 25.95 12.20
C PRO A 508 -21.70 24.66 11.36
N SER A 509 -22.86 24.06 11.09
CA SER A 509 -23.00 22.98 10.12
C SER A 509 -22.72 23.57 8.74
N VAL A 510 -21.50 23.40 8.23
CA VAL A 510 -21.28 23.51 6.78
C VAL A 510 -21.67 22.16 6.18
N SER A 511 -22.97 21.86 6.24
CA SER A 511 -23.58 20.87 5.39
C SER A 511 -23.86 21.59 4.07
N VAL A 512 -23.04 21.41 3.04
CA VAL A 512 -23.41 21.86 1.69
C VAL A 512 -24.42 20.85 1.12
N THR A 513 -25.55 20.67 1.78
CA THR A 513 -26.72 20.04 1.17
C THR A 513 -27.04 20.77 -0.14
N LEU A 514 -27.33 20.02 -1.21
CA LEU A 514 -27.81 20.56 -2.48
C LEU A 514 -29.12 21.31 -2.24
N GLN A 515 -29.02 22.60 -1.91
CA GLN A 515 -30.14 23.47 -1.61
C GLN A 515 -30.36 24.44 -2.78
N LYS A 516 -31.64 24.63 -3.11
CA LYS A 516 -32.13 25.68 -3.98
C LYS A 516 -33.13 26.54 -3.24
N ASN A 517 -33.34 27.77 -3.69
CA ASN A 517 -34.38 28.61 -3.13
C ASN A 517 -35.78 28.04 -3.43
N PRO A 518 -36.82 28.35 -2.61
CA PRO A 518 -38.18 27.83 -2.81
C PRO A 518 -38.76 28.15 -4.19
N GLU A 519 -38.43 29.32 -4.74
CA GLU A 519 -38.90 29.83 -6.04
C GLU A 519 -38.10 29.31 -7.25
N GLU A 520 -36.98 28.62 -7.00
CA GLU A 520 -36.11 28.09 -8.05
C GLU A 520 -36.57 26.69 -8.49
N VAL A 521 -36.18 26.29 -9.70
CA VAL A 521 -36.30 24.91 -10.19
C VAL A 521 -34.92 24.31 -10.40
N TRP A 522 -34.86 22.97 -10.43
CA TRP A 522 -33.65 22.26 -10.77
C TRP A 522 -33.52 22.11 -12.28
N TYR A 523 -32.38 22.52 -12.81
CA TYR A 523 -31.96 22.29 -14.18
C TYR A 523 -30.89 21.19 -14.20
N GLN A 524 -31.11 20.16 -15.00
CA GLN A 524 -30.06 19.21 -15.37
C GLN A 524 -29.51 19.63 -16.73
N VAL A 525 -28.20 19.88 -16.78
CA VAL A 525 -27.51 20.29 -18.00
C VAL A 525 -26.60 19.18 -18.48
N GLN A 526 -26.82 18.66 -19.68
CA GLN A 526 -25.84 17.81 -20.34
C GLN A 526 -24.86 18.69 -21.12
N VAL A 527 -23.61 18.74 -20.65
CA VAL A 527 -22.55 19.53 -21.30
C VAL A 527 -22.21 18.92 -22.66
N LYS A 528 -22.23 19.74 -23.70
CA LYS A 528 -21.85 19.34 -25.07
C LYS A 528 -20.42 19.77 -25.38
N ALA A 529 -20.03 20.94 -24.91
CA ALA A 529 -18.70 21.48 -25.08
C ALA A 529 -18.29 22.33 -23.88
N PHE A 530 -17.00 22.34 -23.55
CA PHE A 530 -16.43 23.28 -22.60
C PHE A 530 -14.97 23.61 -22.95
N HIS A 531 -14.48 24.76 -22.51
CA HIS A 531 -13.08 25.16 -22.63
C HIS A 531 -12.34 24.85 -21.33
N ASP A 532 -11.26 24.07 -21.38
CA ASP A 532 -10.48 23.60 -20.22
C ASP A 532 -9.36 24.56 -19.77
N GLY A 533 -9.40 25.79 -20.28
CA GLY A 533 -8.38 26.83 -20.09
C GLY A 533 -7.26 26.78 -21.12
N GLN A 534 -7.15 25.71 -21.91
CA GLN A 534 -6.20 25.60 -23.03
C GLN A 534 -6.93 25.54 -24.38
N GLY A 535 -8.05 24.83 -24.44
CA GLY A 535 -8.85 24.72 -25.66
C GLY A 535 -10.25 24.14 -25.43
N TRP A 536 -11.06 24.17 -26.49
CA TRP A 536 -12.39 23.57 -26.47
C TRP A 536 -12.33 22.05 -26.55
N ARG A 537 -13.12 21.41 -25.68
CA ARG A 537 -13.36 19.98 -25.60
C ARG A 537 -14.81 19.68 -25.91
N TRP A 538 -15.06 18.55 -26.55
CA TRP A 538 -16.36 18.14 -27.06
C TRP A 538 -16.74 16.76 -26.54
N MET A 539 -18.03 16.53 -26.29
CA MET A 539 -18.55 15.22 -25.92
C MET A 539 -18.32 14.20 -27.05
N PRO A 540 -17.92 12.93 -26.77
CA PRO A 540 -17.71 12.34 -25.46
C PRO A 540 -16.35 12.69 -24.83
N PHE A 541 -16.35 12.98 -23.53
CA PHE A 541 -15.17 13.41 -22.76
C PHE A 541 -14.36 12.23 -22.19
N SER A 542 -14.22 11.15 -22.96
CA SER A 542 -13.64 9.87 -22.49
C SER A 542 -12.17 9.95 -22.09
N ASP A 543 -11.47 11.01 -22.46
CA ASP A 543 -10.04 11.23 -22.22
C ASP A 543 -9.78 12.06 -20.94
N LEU A 544 -10.81 12.47 -20.20
CA LEU A 544 -10.65 13.19 -18.94
C LEU A 544 -10.04 12.31 -17.86
N ARG A 545 -8.90 12.77 -17.33
CA ARG A 545 -8.23 12.16 -16.19
C ARG A 545 -8.71 12.81 -14.90
N LEU A 546 -9.38 12.03 -14.06
CA LEU A 546 -9.90 12.48 -12.77
C LEU A 546 -9.26 11.64 -11.66
N PRO A 547 -8.62 12.26 -10.65
CA PRO A 547 -8.20 11.58 -9.43
C PRO A 547 -9.40 10.93 -8.73
N THR A 548 -9.18 9.83 -8.04
CA THR A 548 -10.21 9.10 -7.30
C THR A 548 -10.72 9.93 -6.14
N LEU A 549 -9.81 10.49 -5.33
CA LEU A 549 -10.20 11.24 -4.14
C LEU A 549 -10.79 12.60 -4.48
N THR A 550 -10.16 13.35 -5.38
CA THR A 550 -10.55 14.74 -5.69
C THR A 550 -11.33 14.86 -6.99
N LYS A 551 -12.08 13.81 -7.40
CA LYS A 551 -12.84 13.76 -8.66
C LYS A 551 -13.74 14.98 -8.85
N GLY A 552 -14.49 15.35 -7.81
CA GLY A 552 -15.41 16.50 -7.82
C GLY A 552 -14.64 17.80 -8.06
N LYS A 553 -13.75 18.15 -7.13
CA LYS A 553 -12.87 19.32 -7.22
C LYS A 553 -12.18 19.45 -8.58
N ARG A 554 -11.64 18.35 -9.10
CA ARG A 554 -10.94 18.32 -10.38
C ARG A 554 -11.88 18.61 -11.56
N LEU A 555 -13.08 18.03 -11.55
CA LEU A 555 -14.07 18.25 -12.60
C LEU A 555 -14.59 19.70 -12.59
N TRP A 556 -14.81 20.27 -11.41
CA TRP A 556 -15.16 21.69 -11.25
C TRP A 556 -14.09 22.62 -11.85
N GLN A 557 -12.81 22.31 -11.61
CA GLN A 557 -11.69 23.06 -12.19
C GLN A 557 -11.62 22.97 -13.71
N TYR A 558 -11.83 21.77 -14.30
CA TYR A 558 -11.87 21.61 -15.75
C TYR A 558 -12.96 22.47 -16.42
N LEU A 559 -14.07 22.67 -15.71
CA LEU A 559 -15.22 23.42 -16.20
C LEU A 559 -15.13 24.92 -15.87
N GLY A 560 -14.10 25.36 -15.11
CA GLY A 560 -13.97 26.73 -14.60
C GLY A 560 -15.05 27.14 -13.59
N LEU A 561 -15.79 26.17 -13.05
CA LEU A 561 -16.92 26.40 -12.14
C LEU A 561 -16.47 26.71 -10.71
N ASP A 562 -15.22 26.39 -10.36
CA ASP A 562 -14.60 26.80 -9.10
C ASP A 562 -14.32 28.31 -9.05
N VAL A 563 -14.27 28.96 -10.23
CA VAL A 563 -14.12 30.40 -10.38
C VAL A 563 -15.47 31.07 -10.61
N ASP A 564 -16.27 30.55 -11.54
CA ASP A 564 -17.58 31.08 -11.89
C ASP A 564 -18.61 29.96 -12.07
N PRO A 565 -19.50 29.72 -11.08
CA PRO A 565 -20.51 28.68 -11.16
C PRO A 565 -21.80 29.14 -11.86
N GLN A 566 -21.87 30.37 -12.40
CA GLN A 566 -23.09 30.88 -13.02
C GLN A 566 -23.23 30.41 -14.47
N ILE A 567 -24.45 29.98 -14.81
CA ILE A 567 -24.84 29.68 -16.18
C ILE A 567 -26.13 30.42 -16.52
N ARG A 568 -26.36 30.64 -17.81
CA ARG A 568 -27.64 31.08 -18.35
C ARG A 568 -28.36 29.91 -18.99
N ILE A 569 -29.65 29.82 -18.71
CA ILE A 569 -30.58 28.94 -19.42
C ILE A 569 -31.39 29.82 -20.37
N SER A 570 -31.34 29.52 -21.67
CA SER A 570 -32.06 30.22 -22.73
C SER A 570 -33.11 29.33 -23.36
N LEU A 571 -34.21 29.94 -23.79
CA LEU A 571 -35.29 29.33 -24.55
C LEU A 571 -35.72 30.29 -25.67
N TRP A 572 -36.09 29.76 -26.83
CA TRP A 572 -36.73 30.53 -27.89
C TRP A 572 -38.20 30.15 -27.96
N SER A 573 -39.05 31.17 -27.98
CA SER A 573 -40.48 30.99 -28.28
C SER A 573 -40.68 30.71 -29.77
N GLU A 574 -41.87 30.18 -30.15
CA GLU A 574 -42.23 29.96 -31.56
C GLU A 574 -42.14 31.22 -32.44
N ASN A 575 -42.26 32.40 -31.81
CA ASN A 575 -42.13 33.69 -32.48
C ASN A 575 -40.67 34.16 -32.63
N GLY A 576 -39.68 33.33 -32.27
CA GLY A 576 -38.26 33.65 -32.33
C GLY A 576 -37.75 34.58 -31.22
N ILE A 577 -38.57 34.90 -30.21
CA ILE A 577 -38.16 35.73 -29.07
C ILE A 577 -37.41 34.87 -28.07
N GLN A 578 -36.17 35.25 -27.78
CA GLN A 578 -35.34 34.63 -26.76
C GLN A 578 -35.75 35.08 -25.34
N GLN A 579 -35.90 34.11 -24.44
CA GLN A 579 -36.03 34.31 -23.00
C GLN A 579 -34.85 33.64 -22.31
N SER A 580 -34.33 34.26 -21.24
CA SER A 580 -33.24 33.66 -20.47
C SER A 580 -33.40 33.89 -18.97
N THR A 581 -32.88 32.96 -18.20
CA THR A 581 -32.79 33.00 -16.73
C THR A 581 -31.38 32.60 -16.30
N THR A 582 -30.94 33.07 -15.15
CA THR A 582 -29.65 32.68 -14.57
C THR A 582 -29.86 31.50 -13.62
N ALA A 583 -28.93 30.55 -13.66
CA ALA A 583 -28.88 29.43 -12.74
C ALA A 583 -27.45 29.28 -12.17
N THR A 584 -27.36 28.87 -10.91
CA THR A 584 -26.08 28.57 -10.26
C THR A 584 -25.86 27.07 -10.23
N VAL A 585 -24.73 26.59 -10.74
CA VAL A 585 -24.35 25.18 -10.64
C VAL A 585 -24.09 24.82 -9.18
N LYS A 586 -24.70 23.71 -8.74
CA LYS A 586 -24.62 23.17 -7.38
C LYS A 586 -23.90 21.83 -7.30
N GLY A 587 -23.79 21.11 -8.43
CA GLY A 587 -23.13 19.81 -8.50
C GLY A 587 -22.80 19.41 -9.93
N VAL A 588 -21.82 18.53 -10.07
CA VAL A 588 -21.39 17.98 -11.37
C VAL A 588 -21.39 16.46 -11.32
N SER A 589 -21.66 15.80 -12.44
CA SER A 589 -21.60 14.35 -12.54
C SER A 589 -20.80 13.95 -13.78
N TYR A 590 -20.08 12.84 -13.69
CA TYR A 590 -19.30 12.29 -14.80
C TYR A 590 -19.41 10.77 -14.84
N GLN A 591 -20.05 10.28 -15.90
CA GLN A 591 -20.30 8.87 -16.19
C GLN A 591 -20.09 8.62 -17.68
N GLU A 592 -19.26 7.63 -18.04
CA GLU A 592 -19.06 7.16 -19.43
C GLU A 592 -18.76 8.27 -20.45
N GLY A 593 -17.94 9.27 -20.09
CA GLY A 593 -17.61 10.37 -20.99
C GLY A 593 -18.69 11.45 -21.11
N VAL A 594 -19.76 11.38 -20.30
CA VAL A 594 -20.83 12.37 -20.25
C VAL A 594 -20.71 13.20 -18.98
N ILE A 595 -20.65 14.53 -19.13
CA ILE A 595 -20.72 15.46 -18.01
C ILE A 595 -22.15 15.97 -17.88
N LYS A 596 -22.69 15.91 -16.67
CA LYS A 596 -23.95 16.58 -16.31
C LYS A 596 -23.69 17.63 -15.23
N LEU A 597 -24.43 18.74 -15.27
CA LEU A 597 -24.46 19.75 -14.22
C LEU A 597 -25.85 19.77 -13.60
N LEU A 598 -25.90 19.96 -12.30
CA LEU A 598 -27.12 20.29 -11.58
C LEU A 598 -27.07 21.76 -11.22
N ALA A 599 -28.03 22.55 -11.71
CA ALA A 599 -28.09 23.98 -11.46
C ALA A 599 -29.45 24.39 -10.88
N ALA A 600 -29.43 25.34 -9.95
CA ALA A 600 -30.63 25.95 -9.38
C ALA A 600 -30.85 27.34 -9.99
N GLY A 601 -32.03 27.60 -10.55
CA GLY A 601 -32.34 28.88 -11.21
C GLY A 601 -33.82 29.19 -11.27
N GLY A 602 -34.15 30.42 -11.69
CA GLY A 602 -35.54 30.89 -11.75
C GLY A 602 -36.39 30.15 -12.79
N LYS A 603 -37.64 29.85 -12.46
CA LYS A 603 -38.58 29.13 -13.35
C LYS A 603 -39.00 29.97 -14.57
N PHE A 604 -39.13 29.34 -15.73
CA PHE A 604 -39.76 29.98 -16.90
C PHE A 604 -41.29 30.09 -16.73
N PRO A 605 -41.93 31.17 -17.23
CA PRO A 605 -43.39 31.29 -17.22
C PRO A 605 -44.05 30.10 -17.94
N SER A 606 -45.14 29.56 -17.40
CA SER A 606 -45.81 28.37 -17.94
C SER A 606 -46.23 28.52 -19.41
N GLU A 607 -46.60 29.72 -19.84
CA GLU A 607 -46.96 30.06 -21.23
C GLU A 607 -45.80 29.85 -22.21
N ALA A 608 -44.56 29.99 -21.73
CA ALA A 608 -43.36 29.75 -22.52
C ALA A 608 -42.97 28.26 -22.58
N LEU A 609 -43.70 27.35 -21.91
CA LEU A 609 -43.43 25.91 -21.88
C LEU A 609 -44.66 25.05 -22.26
N ALA A 610 -45.83 25.66 -22.49
CA ALA A 610 -47.14 24.99 -22.52
C ALA A 610 -47.79 24.89 -23.91
N VAL A 611 -47.01 24.86 -24.99
CA VAL A 611 -47.57 24.57 -26.32
C VAL A 611 -47.38 23.08 -26.62
N ASP A 612 -48.46 22.32 -26.43
CA ASP A 612 -48.56 20.90 -26.78
C ASP A 612 -48.21 20.73 -28.27
N GLY A 613 -47.07 20.10 -28.56
CA GLY A 613 -46.56 19.87 -29.91
C GLY A 613 -45.36 20.73 -30.35
N SER A 614 -44.86 21.67 -29.53
CA SER A 614 -43.64 22.44 -29.83
C SER A 614 -42.39 21.80 -29.19
N ASN A 615 -41.37 21.49 -29.99
CA ASN A 615 -40.07 21.00 -29.55
C ASN A 615 -39.24 22.14 -28.93
N GLN A 616 -39.67 22.64 -27.76
CA GLN A 616 -38.97 23.70 -27.05
C GLN A 616 -37.86 23.11 -26.17
N HIS A 617 -36.62 23.32 -26.59
CA HIS A 617 -35.43 22.85 -25.88
C HIS A 617 -34.79 23.99 -25.09
N LEU A 618 -34.26 23.69 -23.90
CA LEU A 618 -33.53 24.66 -23.10
C LEU A 618 -32.03 24.54 -23.42
N LEU A 619 -31.38 25.68 -23.66
CA LEU A 619 -29.95 25.75 -23.87
C LEU A 619 -29.27 26.32 -22.63
N ALA A 620 -28.31 25.60 -22.07
CA ALA A 620 -27.42 26.09 -21.05
C ALA A 620 -26.11 26.60 -21.65
N HIS A 621 -25.61 27.73 -21.15
CA HIS A 621 -24.37 28.34 -21.60
C HIS A 621 -23.83 29.31 -20.54
N THR A 622 -22.53 29.56 -20.56
CA THR A 622 -21.89 30.63 -19.77
C THR A 622 -21.70 31.87 -20.62
N ASP A 623 -21.69 33.06 -20.01
CA ASP A 623 -21.55 34.35 -20.72
C ASP A 623 -20.25 34.46 -21.54
N THR A 624 -19.18 33.80 -21.10
CA THR A 624 -17.90 33.72 -21.81
C THR A 624 -17.83 32.60 -22.83
N GLY A 625 -18.68 31.58 -22.71
CA GLY A 625 -18.70 30.41 -23.60
C GLY A 625 -19.61 30.58 -24.81
N LEU A 626 -20.60 31.47 -24.73
CA LEU A 626 -21.48 31.79 -25.84
C LEU A 626 -22.04 33.19 -25.66
N ARG A 627 -21.85 34.03 -26.68
CA ARG A 627 -22.41 35.38 -26.74
C ARG A 627 -23.35 35.50 -27.93
N TRP A 628 -24.60 35.87 -27.67
CA TRP A 628 -25.59 36.17 -28.70
C TRP A 628 -25.21 37.42 -29.49
N LEU A 629 -25.23 37.31 -30.82
CA LEU A 629 -24.99 38.43 -31.72
C LEU A 629 -26.35 38.90 -32.27
N ASP A 630 -26.69 40.16 -31.99
CA ASP A 630 -27.87 40.83 -32.57
C ASP A 630 -27.41 41.98 -33.48
N PRO A 631 -27.09 41.69 -34.74
CA PRO A 631 -26.66 42.72 -35.69
C PRO A 631 -27.79 43.71 -35.97
N SER A 632 -27.43 44.99 -36.09
CA SER A 632 -28.41 46.05 -36.39
C SER A 632 -29.05 45.83 -37.76
N ALA A 633 -30.39 45.89 -37.79
CA ALA A 633 -31.16 45.81 -39.01
C ALA A 633 -31.07 47.11 -39.82
N ILE A 634 -30.82 47.00 -41.13
CA ILE A 634 -30.99 48.06 -42.12
C ILE A 634 -31.95 47.61 -43.21
N THR A 635 -32.40 48.51 -44.09
CA THR A 635 -33.24 48.11 -45.23
C THR A 635 -32.39 47.65 -46.41
N LEU A 636 -32.94 46.81 -47.29
CA LEU A 636 -32.27 46.41 -48.54
C LEU A 636 -31.90 47.62 -49.41
N SER A 637 -32.72 48.68 -49.44
CA SER A 637 -32.37 49.94 -50.11
C SER A 637 -31.19 50.65 -49.47
N ALA A 638 -31.09 50.66 -48.13
CA ALA A 638 -29.94 51.23 -47.43
C ALA A 638 -28.68 50.41 -47.71
N LEU A 639 -28.77 49.07 -47.71
CA LEU A 639 -27.67 48.19 -48.06
C LEU A 639 -27.21 48.42 -49.51
N TYR A 640 -28.14 48.63 -50.46
CA TYR A 640 -27.80 48.95 -51.85
C TYR A 640 -26.97 50.23 -51.98
N HIS A 641 -27.23 51.25 -51.17
CA HIS A 641 -26.41 52.46 -51.16
C HIS A 641 -25.01 52.25 -50.59
N LEU A 642 -24.85 51.29 -49.67
CA LEU A 642 -23.56 50.96 -49.07
C LEU A 642 -22.73 50.03 -49.95
N ASN A 643 -23.36 49.02 -50.56
CA ASN A 643 -22.71 48.04 -51.43
C ASN A 643 -23.59 47.74 -52.67
N PRO A 644 -23.54 48.59 -53.71
CA PRO A 644 -24.39 48.43 -54.89
C PRO A 644 -24.12 47.16 -55.69
N GLU A 645 -22.85 46.72 -55.75
CA GLU A 645 -22.44 45.56 -56.54
C GLU A 645 -23.00 44.26 -55.94
N SER A 646 -22.79 44.06 -54.64
CA SER A 646 -23.30 42.90 -53.89
C SER A 646 -24.82 42.79 -53.98
N VAL A 647 -25.53 43.89 -53.72
CA VAL A 647 -27.00 43.88 -53.73
C VAL A 647 -27.56 43.70 -55.15
N SER A 648 -26.87 44.21 -56.18
CA SER A 648 -27.26 43.96 -57.58
C SER A 648 -27.12 42.49 -57.98
N ALA A 649 -26.14 41.78 -57.42
CA ALA A 649 -25.98 40.34 -57.62
C ALA A 649 -26.98 39.52 -56.77
N MET A 650 -27.25 39.96 -55.54
CA MET A 650 -28.12 39.29 -54.58
C MET A 650 -29.60 39.31 -54.97
N LEU A 651 -30.13 40.46 -55.39
CA LEU A 651 -31.58 40.63 -55.58
C LEU A 651 -32.20 39.66 -56.61
N PRO A 652 -31.58 39.41 -57.78
CA PRO A 652 -32.08 38.39 -58.71
C PRO A 652 -32.10 36.98 -58.11
N VAL A 653 -31.10 36.62 -57.30
CA VAL A 653 -31.01 35.29 -56.64
C VAL A 653 -32.11 35.15 -55.60
N LEU A 654 -32.27 36.17 -54.73
CA LEU A 654 -33.37 36.22 -53.75
C LEU A 654 -34.74 36.13 -54.44
N TRP A 655 -34.95 36.88 -55.52
CA TRP A 655 -36.21 36.86 -56.26
C TRP A 655 -36.52 35.47 -56.83
N GLN A 656 -35.51 34.82 -57.43
CA GLN A 656 -35.64 33.48 -57.98
C GLN A 656 -35.92 32.44 -56.89
N GLU A 657 -35.27 32.56 -55.73
CA GLU A 657 -35.48 31.68 -54.58
C GLU A 657 -36.92 31.75 -54.04
N LEU A 658 -37.50 32.95 -54.00
CA LEU A 658 -38.89 33.17 -53.60
C LEU A 658 -39.90 32.64 -54.63
N ILE A 659 -39.58 32.69 -55.93
CA ILE A 659 -40.38 32.02 -56.96
C ILE A 659 -40.30 30.50 -56.78
N ASN A 660 -39.10 29.95 -56.60
CA ASN A 660 -38.86 28.52 -56.47
C ASN A 660 -39.57 27.91 -55.26
N SER A 661 -39.65 28.67 -54.16
CA SER A 661 -40.34 28.27 -52.93
C SER A 661 -41.83 28.58 -52.93
N GLY A 662 -42.37 29.11 -54.03
CA GLY A 662 -43.79 29.42 -54.18
C GLY A 662 -44.28 30.65 -53.42
N GLN A 663 -43.37 31.45 -52.85
CA GLN A 663 -43.71 32.71 -52.17
C GLN A 663 -44.07 33.81 -53.16
N PHE A 664 -43.40 33.84 -54.31
CA PHE A 664 -43.72 34.72 -55.44
C PHE A 664 -44.36 33.94 -56.58
N SER A 665 -45.27 34.60 -57.29
CA SER A 665 -45.89 34.02 -58.49
C SER A 665 -44.85 33.80 -59.58
N SER A 666 -44.99 32.72 -60.35
CA SER A 666 -44.12 32.44 -61.49
C SER A 666 -44.24 33.54 -62.55
N GLY A 667 -43.10 34.14 -62.91
CA GLY A 667 -43.04 35.26 -63.83
C GLY A 667 -41.59 35.66 -64.17
N PRO A 668 -41.38 36.58 -65.11
CA PRO A 668 -40.04 37.09 -65.42
C PRO A 668 -39.46 37.86 -64.22
N ILE A 669 -38.18 37.66 -63.95
CA ILE A 669 -37.45 38.40 -62.92
C ILE A 669 -37.52 39.92 -63.24
N PRO A 670 -38.04 40.77 -62.33
CA PRO A 670 -38.17 42.21 -62.57
C PRO A 670 -36.83 42.93 -62.77
N SER A 671 -36.87 44.19 -63.22
CA SER A 671 -35.65 45.01 -63.26
C SER A 671 -35.20 45.41 -61.84
N LEU A 672 -33.90 45.67 -61.66
CA LEU A 672 -33.34 46.05 -60.35
C LEU A 672 -34.08 47.22 -59.66
N PRO A 673 -34.45 48.32 -60.36
CA PRO A 673 -35.24 49.40 -59.74
C PRO A 673 -36.62 48.94 -59.28
N MET A 674 -37.26 48.02 -60.00
CA MET A 674 -38.56 47.46 -59.61
C MET A 674 -38.43 46.54 -58.39
N MET A 675 -37.37 45.72 -58.33
CA MET A 675 -37.12 44.90 -57.13
C MET A 675 -36.88 45.77 -55.90
N LEU A 676 -36.04 46.81 -56.01
CA LEU A 676 -35.79 47.74 -54.90
C LEU A 676 -37.06 48.52 -54.49
N GLN A 677 -37.97 48.79 -55.42
CA GLN A 677 -39.25 49.40 -55.08
C GLN A 677 -40.15 48.43 -54.29
N GLU A 678 -40.18 47.16 -54.68
CA GLU A 678 -41.07 46.15 -54.09
C GLU A 678 -40.57 45.66 -52.73
N ILE A 679 -39.28 45.27 -52.65
CA ILE A 679 -38.71 44.61 -51.47
C ILE A 679 -37.59 45.44 -50.81
N GLY A 680 -37.25 46.62 -51.33
CA GLY A 680 -36.17 47.44 -50.76
C GLY A 680 -36.41 47.89 -49.31
N HIS A 681 -37.66 47.86 -48.85
CA HIS A 681 -38.04 48.15 -47.47
C HIS A 681 -37.81 46.96 -46.52
N TRP A 682 -37.49 45.76 -47.02
CA TRP A 682 -37.23 44.59 -46.20
C TRP A 682 -35.98 44.76 -45.37
N SER A 683 -36.05 44.22 -44.15
CA SER A 683 -34.94 44.24 -43.20
C SER A 683 -33.87 43.23 -43.61
N VAL A 684 -32.62 43.68 -43.61
CA VAL A 684 -31.42 42.87 -43.78
C VAL A 684 -30.48 43.15 -42.61
N ARG A 685 -29.82 42.10 -42.13
CA ARG A 685 -28.88 42.14 -41.02
C ARG A 685 -27.48 41.79 -41.54
N PRO A 686 -26.60 42.80 -41.76
CA PRO A 686 -25.23 42.56 -42.19
C PRO A 686 -24.38 42.02 -41.02
N ILE A 687 -23.75 40.85 -41.19
CA ILE A 687 -22.93 40.22 -40.14
C ILE A 687 -21.88 39.29 -40.73
N GLU A 688 -20.70 39.22 -40.11
CA GLU A 688 -19.61 38.33 -40.52
C GLU A 688 -19.86 36.90 -40.03
N LEU A 689 -19.89 35.94 -40.96
CA LEU A 689 -20.16 34.52 -40.74
C LEU A 689 -19.14 33.60 -41.44
N THR A 690 -18.40 34.09 -42.44
CA THR A 690 -17.56 33.24 -43.32
C THR A 690 -16.07 33.27 -43.03
N GLY A 691 -15.59 34.12 -42.11
CA GLY A 691 -14.17 34.29 -41.78
C GLY A 691 -13.39 35.15 -42.78
N ASN A 692 -14.06 35.80 -43.75
CA ASN A 692 -13.44 36.62 -44.79
C ASN A 692 -13.34 38.12 -44.46
N ASN A 693 -13.78 38.52 -43.26
CA ASN A 693 -13.89 39.92 -42.81
C ASN A 693 -14.86 40.79 -43.64
N GLN A 694 -15.80 40.20 -44.36
CA GLN A 694 -16.90 40.88 -45.05
C GLN A 694 -18.23 40.43 -44.44
N PRO A 695 -19.24 41.31 -44.34
CA PRO A 695 -20.53 40.94 -43.78
C PRO A 695 -21.40 40.21 -44.82
N GLU A 696 -21.91 39.05 -44.45
CA GLU A 696 -23.02 38.38 -45.10
C GLU A 696 -24.35 39.11 -44.83
N ALA A 697 -25.26 39.05 -45.80
CA ALA A 697 -26.60 39.61 -45.69
C ALA A 697 -27.58 38.55 -45.20
N VAL A 698 -28.04 38.67 -43.95
CA VAL A 698 -29.05 37.78 -43.35
C VAL A 698 -30.44 38.41 -43.49
N ILE A 699 -31.37 37.69 -44.12
CA ILE A 699 -32.73 38.13 -44.38
C ILE A 699 -33.69 37.11 -43.79
N THR A 700 -34.56 37.54 -42.87
CA THR A 700 -35.59 36.70 -42.26
C THR A 700 -36.97 37.20 -42.68
N LEU A 701 -37.77 36.32 -43.25
CA LEU A 701 -39.13 36.59 -43.71
C LEU A 701 -40.12 35.77 -42.90
N TYR A 702 -41.36 36.24 -42.75
CA TYR A 702 -42.41 35.50 -42.03
C TYR A 702 -43.33 34.83 -43.02
N GLN A 703 -43.32 33.49 -43.05
CA GLN A 703 -44.22 32.70 -43.87
C GLN A 703 -45.51 32.40 -43.11
N GLU A 704 -46.65 32.64 -43.76
CA GLU A 704 -47.94 32.25 -43.23
C GLU A 704 -48.13 30.72 -43.30
N ILE A 705 -48.43 30.09 -42.18
CA ILE A 705 -48.78 28.68 -42.08
C ILE A 705 -50.22 28.59 -41.60
N SER A 706 -51.10 28.07 -42.46
CA SER A 706 -52.45 27.70 -42.07
C SER A 706 -52.40 26.33 -41.40
N VAL A 707 -52.67 26.27 -40.10
CA VAL A 707 -52.85 25.00 -39.39
C VAL A 707 -54.30 24.55 -39.60
N THR A 708 -54.52 23.53 -40.42
CA THR A 708 -55.79 22.79 -40.40
C THR A 708 -55.74 21.81 -39.24
N SER A 709 -56.57 22.04 -38.23
CA SER A 709 -56.77 21.10 -37.13
C SER A 709 -57.34 19.78 -37.68
N GLU A 710 -56.49 18.79 -37.97
CA GLU A 710 -56.95 17.42 -38.13
C GLU A 710 -57.18 16.82 -36.73
N SER A 711 -58.42 16.86 -36.26
CA SER A 711 -58.87 15.91 -35.25
C SER A 711 -60.32 15.49 -35.48
N SER A 712 -60.46 14.20 -35.77
CA SER A 712 -61.56 13.31 -35.40
C SER A 712 -62.69 13.09 -36.40
N GLU A 713 -62.60 11.97 -37.12
CA GLU A 713 -63.74 11.10 -37.35
C GLU A 713 -64.39 10.73 -36.00
N VAL A 714 -65.61 11.21 -35.73
CA VAL A 714 -66.68 10.44 -35.07
C VAL A 714 -68.01 11.01 -35.56
N GLY A 715 -68.82 10.18 -36.23
CA GLY A 715 -70.21 10.50 -36.52
C GLY A 715 -71.06 10.50 -35.26
N LEU A 716 -71.97 11.46 -35.14
CA LEU A 716 -73.42 11.24 -35.00
C LEU A 716 -74.14 12.57 -34.79
N SER A 717 -75.29 12.65 -35.44
CA SER A 717 -76.34 13.66 -35.38
C SER A 717 -76.77 14.05 -33.96
N ASP A 718 -76.94 15.35 -33.71
CA ASP A 718 -78.25 15.90 -33.35
C ASP A 718 -78.30 17.44 -33.40
N SER A 719 -79.52 17.94 -33.53
CA SER A 719 -79.88 19.26 -34.05
C SER A 719 -79.90 20.38 -33.01
N ASN A 720 -79.81 21.61 -33.52
CA ASN A 720 -80.24 22.90 -32.94
C ASN A 720 -79.40 23.49 -31.80
N ASN A 721 -78.53 24.47 -32.13
CA ASN A 721 -78.54 25.75 -31.43
C ASN A 721 -77.88 26.88 -32.23
N ASP A 722 -78.51 28.05 -32.14
CA ASP A 722 -78.09 29.33 -32.70
C ASP A 722 -76.75 29.82 -32.12
N GLY A 723 -75.95 30.45 -32.98
CA GLY A 723 -75.21 31.66 -32.61
C GLY A 723 -73.71 31.54 -32.37
N ILE A 724 -72.95 31.99 -33.37
CA ILE A 724 -71.55 32.46 -33.32
C ILE A 724 -70.52 31.34 -33.15
N ASP A 725 -70.22 30.71 -34.27
CA ASP A 725 -68.97 29.99 -34.49
C ASP A 725 -67.88 31.02 -34.84
N THR A 726 -66.96 31.26 -33.91
CA THR A 726 -65.67 31.90 -34.21
C THR A 726 -64.56 30.89 -34.00
N ASP A 727 -64.52 29.88 -34.87
CA ASP A 727 -63.28 29.22 -35.27
C ASP A 727 -62.33 30.27 -35.87
N ARG A 728 -61.59 30.96 -34.99
CA ARG A 728 -60.40 31.71 -35.39
C ARG A 728 -59.33 30.67 -35.71
N ALA A 729 -59.16 30.35 -36.99
CA ALA A 729 -57.90 29.83 -37.48
C ALA A 729 -56.79 30.79 -36.99
N THR A 730 -55.99 30.36 -36.01
CA THR A 730 -54.79 31.09 -35.62
C THR A 730 -53.79 30.94 -36.76
N THR A 731 -53.70 31.97 -37.59
CA THR A 731 -52.61 32.11 -38.55
C THR A 731 -51.29 32.10 -37.79
N ILE A 732 -50.47 31.07 -37.99
CA ILE A 732 -49.12 30.99 -37.40
C ILE A 732 -48.14 31.53 -38.44
N TYR A 733 -47.29 32.48 -38.05
CA TYR A 733 -46.22 32.98 -38.91
C TYR A 733 -44.90 32.33 -38.50
N LYS A 734 -44.29 31.55 -39.41
CA LYS A 734 -42.98 30.95 -39.16
C LYS A 734 -41.88 31.83 -39.78
N PRO A 735 -40.88 32.28 -39.00
CA PRO A 735 -39.71 32.96 -39.56
C PRO A 735 -38.92 31.98 -40.43
N ARG A 736 -38.47 32.46 -41.59
CA ARG A 736 -37.68 31.72 -42.58
C ARG A 736 -36.48 32.54 -43.01
N THR A 737 -35.27 31.99 -42.83
CA THR A 737 -34.02 32.75 -43.02
C THR A 737 -33.29 32.37 -44.31
N MET A 738 -32.72 33.38 -44.97
CA MET A 738 -31.75 33.25 -46.07
C MET A 738 -30.48 34.04 -45.74
N ILE A 739 -29.32 33.51 -46.13
CA ILE A 739 -28.03 34.16 -45.95
C ILE A 739 -27.34 34.27 -47.30
N PHE A 740 -26.89 35.48 -47.65
CA PHE A 740 -26.15 35.75 -48.88
C PHE A 740 -24.73 36.21 -48.57
N SER A 741 -23.78 35.77 -49.39
CA SER A 741 -22.39 36.24 -49.32
C SER A 741 -22.27 37.72 -49.68
N ASP A 742 -21.11 38.29 -49.36
CA ASP A 742 -20.72 39.62 -49.83
C ASP A 742 -20.71 39.75 -51.37
N ALA A 743 -20.60 38.64 -52.10
CA ALA A 743 -20.71 38.57 -53.55
C ALA A 743 -22.15 38.31 -54.07
N GLY A 744 -23.14 38.23 -53.18
CA GLY A 744 -24.55 38.00 -53.53
C GLY A 744 -24.91 36.54 -53.84
N ALA A 745 -24.04 35.58 -53.50
CA ALA A 745 -24.35 34.16 -53.63
C ALA A 745 -25.18 33.65 -52.45
N LEU A 746 -26.15 32.78 -52.68
CA LEU A 746 -26.96 32.17 -51.62
C LEU A 746 -26.15 31.11 -50.86
N LEU A 747 -25.92 31.33 -49.56
CA LEU A 747 -25.11 30.46 -48.69
C LEU A 747 -25.96 29.52 -47.82
N TYR A 748 -27.16 29.94 -47.46
CA TYR A 748 -28.11 29.20 -46.62
C TYR A 748 -29.53 29.62 -46.98
N SER A 749 -30.46 28.66 -47.06
CA SER A 749 -31.87 28.97 -47.34
C SER A 749 -32.82 27.95 -46.75
N GLU A 750 -33.62 28.41 -45.80
CA GLU A 750 -34.77 27.65 -45.31
C GLU A 750 -35.92 27.58 -46.32
N PHE A 751 -35.84 28.27 -47.45
CA PHE A 751 -36.85 28.15 -48.51
C PHE A 751 -36.58 26.99 -49.48
N SER A 752 -35.35 26.47 -49.52
CA SER A 752 -34.96 25.36 -50.39
C SER A 752 -34.03 24.35 -49.70
N GLN A 753 -32.73 24.59 -49.72
CA GLN A 753 -31.67 23.63 -49.35
C GLN A 753 -31.80 23.17 -47.90
N ASP A 754 -32.25 24.05 -47.01
CA ASP A 754 -32.33 23.84 -45.58
C ASP A 754 -33.78 23.89 -45.08
N ALA A 755 -34.75 23.52 -45.93
CA ALA A 755 -36.18 23.71 -45.67
C ALA A 755 -36.74 23.04 -44.41
N ASN A 756 -36.06 22.00 -43.91
CA ASN A 756 -36.41 21.27 -42.68
C ASN A 756 -35.70 21.81 -41.42
N THR A 757 -34.91 22.87 -41.56
CA THR A 757 -34.22 23.51 -40.44
C THR A 757 -34.91 24.81 -40.06
N SER A 758 -34.60 25.32 -38.87
CA SER A 758 -35.08 26.62 -38.41
C SER A 758 -33.95 27.33 -37.67
N MET A 759 -33.36 28.35 -38.28
CA MET A 759 -32.35 29.20 -37.70
C MET A 759 -33.00 30.16 -36.71
N THR A 760 -32.58 30.09 -35.45
CA THR A 760 -33.17 30.88 -34.35
C THR A 760 -32.30 32.04 -33.91
N ALA A 761 -30.97 31.93 -34.07
CA ALA A 761 -30.03 32.93 -33.60
C ALA A 761 -28.66 32.84 -34.31
N ILE A 762 -27.82 33.85 -34.04
CA ILE A 762 -26.40 33.87 -34.38
C ILE A 762 -25.61 34.02 -33.08
N ALA A 763 -24.55 33.24 -32.93
CA ALA A 763 -23.75 33.22 -31.71
C ALA A 763 -22.24 33.27 -32.00
N ASP A 764 -21.54 34.04 -31.19
CA ASP A 764 -20.08 33.97 -31.03
C ASP A 764 -19.78 32.92 -29.95
N LEU A 765 -18.98 31.91 -30.30
CA LEU A 765 -18.63 30.80 -29.39
C LEU A 765 -17.38 31.09 -28.55
N GLY A 766 -16.83 32.32 -28.60
CA GLY A 766 -15.75 32.75 -27.71
C GLY A 766 -14.39 32.11 -27.99
N ASP A 767 -14.25 31.34 -29.07
CA ASP A 767 -13.03 30.61 -29.45
C ASP A 767 -12.19 31.30 -30.54
N GLY A 768 -12.59 32.51 -30.94
CA GLY A 768 -11.94 33.31 -31.98
C GLY A 768 -12.25 32.88 -33.42
N GLY A 769 -13.11 31.88 -33.63
CA GLY A 769 -13.64 31.50 -34.94
C GLY A 769 -14.77 32.41 -35.43
N PRO A 770 -15.25 32.21 -36.68
CA PRO A 770 -16.40 32.94 -37.19
C PRO A 770 -17.66 32.65 -36.36
N ALA A 771 -18.63 33.55 -36.43
CA ALA A 771 -19.90 33.35 -35.74
C ALA A 771 -20.63 32.10 -36.28
N ALA A 772 -21.32 31.41 -35.39
CA ALA A 772 -22.12 30.23 -35.68
C ALA A 772 -23.59 30.62 -35.88
N ILE A 773 -24.26 29.92 -36.79
CA ILE A 773 -25.72 29.93 -36.86
C ILE A 773 -26.28 28.87 -35.91
N VAL A 774 -27.36 29.21 -35.21
CA VAL A 774 -28.02 28.30 -34.27
C VAL A 774 -29.28 27.75 -34.93
N ILE A 775 -29.32 26.44 -35.08
CA ILE A 775 -30.42 25.70 -35.70
C ILE A 775 -31.20 24.99 -34.61
N ASP A 776 -32.52 25.15 -34.63
CA ASP A 776 -33.47 24.40 -33.84
C ASP A 776 -33.75 23.04 -34.49
N GLU A 777 -33.40 21.96 -33.80
CA GLU A 777 -33.60 20.58 -34.22
C GLU A 777 -34.59 19.87 -33.27
N PRO A 778 -35.22 18.75 -33.66
CA PRO A 778 -36.32 18.15 -32.89
C PRO A 778 -36.02 17.75 -31.44
N ASN A 779 -34.76 17.70 -31.00
CA ASN A 779 -34.38 17.34 -29.64
C ASN A 779 -33.28 18.24 -29.03
N ASN A 780 -32.74 19.21 -29.77
CA ASN A 780 -31.61 20.04 -29.33
C ASN A 780 -31.44 21.29 -30.21
N TYR A 781 -30.45 22.13 -29.85
CA TYR A 781 -29.89 23.12 -30.76
C TYR A 781 -28.58 22.62 -31.35
N SER A 782 -28.38 22.86 -32.65
CA SER A 782 -27.08 22.66 -33.31
C SER A 782 -26.45 24.00 -33.68
N PHE A 783 -25.13 24.10 -33.47
CA PHE A 783 -24.33 25.27 -33.80
C PHE A 783 -23.51 24.94 -35.04
N LYS A 784 -23.80 25.59 -36.15
CA LYS A 784 -23.11 25.35 -37.42
C LYS A 784 -22.23 26.53 -37.79
N ARG A 785 -21.04 26.23 -38.31
CA ARG A 785 -20.10 27.25 -38.78
C ARG A 785 -19.86 27.12 -40.26
N TRP A 786 -19.50 28.24 -40.88
CA TRP A 786 -19.05 28.20 -42.25
C TRP A 786 -17.78 27.35 -42.38
N SER A 787 -17.82 26.38 -43.28
CA SER A 787 -16.67 25.56 -43.67
C SER A 787 -16.09 26.11 -44.97
N PRO A 788 -14.92 26.78 -44.95
CA PRO A 788 -14.29 27.25 -46.19
C PRO A 788 -13.95 26.10 -47.15
N LYS A 789 -13.75 24.89 -46.61
CA LYS A 789 -13.45 23.69 -47.39
C LYS A 789 -14.67 23.16 -48.14
N HIS A 790 -15.82 23.08 -47.48
CA HIS A 790 -17.04 22.52 -48.07
C HIS A 790 -18.02 23.57 -48.58
N GLN A 791 -17.75 24.86 -48.35
CA GLN A 791 -18.54 26.01 -48.78
C GLN A 791 -20.00 25.92 -48.33
N ARG A 792 -20.21 25.57 -47.05
CA ARG A 792 -21.53 25.46 -46.40
C ARG A 792 -21.42 25.60 -44.89
N PHE A 793 -22.55 25.81 -44.23
CA PHE A 793 -22.66 25.69 -42.77
C PHE A 793 -22.77 24.21 -42.37
N GLU A 794 -21.88 23.74 -41.51
CA GLU A 794 -21.87 22.36 -41.01
C GLU A 794 -21.46 22.26 -39.53
#